data_AF-A0A0G1G2R6-F1
#
_entry.id   AF-A0A0G1G2R6-F1
#
_cell.length_a   1.000
_cell.length_b   1.000
_cell.length_c   1.000
_cell.angle_alpha   90.00
_cell.angle_beta   90.00
_cell.angle_gamma   90.00
#
_symmetry.space_group_name_H-M   'P 1'
#
loop_
_entity.id
_entity.type
_entity.pdbx_description
1 polymer ?
#
loop_
_entity_poly.entity_id
_entity_poly.type
_entity_poly.pdbx_seq_one_letter_code
_entity_poly.pdbx_strand_id
1 'polypeptide(L)'
;MEKTYSVNEAARLLGYSRNSIYGFLKDGDIKSVRIGKGKFRIPQSEIDRFVGGGEKSVDYARDDMAEKMENKRMVERVVAKSKEDFQPEAQGPLILPNPRPGKSLEELSGEPPLYTLRLWFEERVNIPRLFDWFIGLSSIILGISMFLHSKQVDLLLVGRFSIWFTPIRLALILSGLGLIVADMIQEEYLRYRNLSNYFRIVLFVTYLGLSWILFQGNDIDGFLIYGLFSLAILLEAATEVRSSTAYALYIQGLFLGTALIFLFYPANYSLSPIAGGLFTLLNGFKWVYVLFVIAFSLIILFGLLWDRKVLKMASGFCGILLTLLALHYANNNYWDRAFFVLLAGMIGMILPFWETFKHKFEIDRPMVFRMFGIVLMFFSLVVVLISITQSILMKDANRNLAEKADFGRITVENAVIGGFSALDGIAQNPLFQAAFKKGDLQGMDSFTKAIFKNTNDLGVVIVLNEAGVAVSSYPFSEDIVGSSFTTEIFFRNTIANNQYFSRTIEPLSSVSKNAIILSTPIVEAGNAVIGAIVATVSLDALGDSLQDIATSEQEQRVALIDVDGRWLVSSAGELIAEKIAESDTTNLLWSRTTGAEIGYDSLGKYTLFRSSKSRELGWTVTVTEPIFQILNVSRSGLMIVLFLLSVAVLTVSFSFVFSKPKKQE
;
A
#
# COMPACT_ATOMS: atom_id res chain seq x y z
N MET A 1 39.90 -60.76 -14.71
CA MET A 1 39.00 -59.86 -13.96
C MET A 1 39.13 -60.22 -12.48
N GLU A 2 39.38 -59.24 -11.63
CA GLU A 2 39.52 -59.43 -10.18
C GLU A 2 38.17 -59.84 -9.56
N LYS A 3 38.18 -60.77 -8.59
CA LYS A 3 36.95 -61.27 -7.95
C LYS A 3 36.37 -60.18 -7.06
N THR A 4 35.05 -59.98 -7.11
CA THR A 4 34.37 -58.93 -6.33
C THR A 4 33.18 -59.47 -5.54
N TYR A 5 32.91 -58.89 -4.37
CA TYR A 5 31.92 -59.34 -3.41
C TYR A 5 30.81 -58.32 -3.18
N SER A 6 29.62 -58.79 -2.84
CA SER A 6 28.56 -57.95 -2.28
C SER A 6 28.85 -57.57 -0.82
N VAL A 7 28.17 -56.53 -0.32
CA VAL A 7 28.27 -56.10 1.09
C VAL A 7 27.92 -57.23 2.06
N ASN A 8 26.95 -58.08 1.71
CA ASN A 8 26.55 -59.22 2.55
C ASN A 8 27.65 -60.30 2.61
N GLU A 9 28.36 -60.52 1.52
CA GLU A 9 29.45 -61.50 1.46
C GLU A 9 30.70 -60.98 2.14
N ALA A 10 31.04 -59.69 1.96
CA ALA A 10 32.12 -59.03 2.68
C ALA A 10 31.88 -59.04 4.20
N ALA A 11 30.65 -58.80 4.65
CA ALA A 11 30.26 -58.88 6.06
C ALA A 11 30.50 -60.28 6.65
N ARG A 12 30.19 -61.34 5.88
CA ARG A 12 30.44 -62.72 6.31
C ARG A 12 31.93 -63.07 6.33
N LEU A 13 32.70 -62.61 5.34
CA LEU A 13 34.14 -62.89 5.25
C LEU A 13 34.95 -62.15 6.31
N LEU A 14 34.55 -60.93 6.67
CA LEU A 14 35.24 -60.09 7.67
C LEU A 14 34.70 -60.28 9.10
N GLY A 15 33.61 -61.03 9.30
CA GLY A 15 33.02 -61.26 10.63
C GLY A 15 32.25 -60.07 11.23
N TYR A 16 31.88 -59.07 10.42
CA TYR A 16 31.17 -57.85 10.86
C TYR A 16 29.69 -57.84 10.46
N SER A 17 28.91 -56.96 11.10
CA SER A 17 27.53 -56.69 10.67
C SER A 17 27.49 -55.96 9.32
N ARG A 18 26.39 -56.10 8.57
CA ARG A 18 26.19 -55.36 7.30
C ARG A 18 26.29 -53.85 7.48
N ASN A 19 25.79 -53.32 8.60
CA ASN A 19 25.83 -51.89 8.90
C ASN A 19 27.26 -51.41 9.13
N SER A 20 28.11 -52.24 9.74
CA SER A 20 29.54 -51.93 9.95
C SER A 20 30.28 -51.82 8.62
N ILE A 21 30.00 -52.71 7.65
CA ILE A 21 30.59 -52.63 6.30
C ILE A 21 30.13 -51.35 5.56
N TYR A 22 28.87 -50.94 5.72
CA TYR A 22 28.41 -49.65 5.19
C TYR A 22 29.10 -48.45 5.85
N GLY A 23 29.43 -48.54 7.14
CA GLY A 23 30.27 -47.57 7.85
C GLY A 23 31.65 -47.45 7.22
N PHE A 24 32.38 -48.57 7.08
CA PHE A 24 33.73 -48.58 6.48
C PHE A 24 33.77 -48.08 5.04
N LEU A 25 32.71 -48.30 4.26
CA LEU A 25 32.56 -47.74 2.91
C LEU A 25 32.34 -46.23 2.91
N LYS A 26 31.67 -45.69 3.93
CA LYS A 26 31.40 -44.26 4.09
C LYS A 26 32.64 -43.51 4.58
N ASP A 27 33.38 -44.13 5.50
CA ASP A 27 34.57 -43.55 6.12
C ASP A 27 35.83 -43.68 5.23
N GLY A 28 35.75 -44.52 4.18
CA GLY A 28 36.80 -44.68 3.17
C GLY A 28 37.84 -45.76 3.48
N ASP A 29 37.63 -46.53 4.55
CA ASP A 29 38.52 -47.59 5.02
C ASP A 29 38.53 -48.82 4.10
N ILE A 30 37.40 -49.08 3.42
CA ILE A 30 37.25 -50.09 2.36
C ILE A 30 36.82 -49.40 1.08
N LYS A 31 37.49 -49.70 -0.04
CA LYS A 31 37.08 -49.17 -1.35
C LYS A 31 36.09 -50.10 -2.06
N SER A 32 35.16 -49.52 -2.80
CA SER A 32 34.23 -50.27 -3.66
C SER A 32 34.27 -49.82 -5.12
N VAL A 33 33.97 -50.75 -6.01
CA VAL A 33 33.87 -50.54 -7.46
C VAL A 33 32.42 -50.76 -7.87
N ARG A 34 31.94 -49.94 -8.80
CA ARG A 34 30.59 -50.04 -9.35
C ARG A 34 30.62 -50.86 -10.64
N ILE A 35 29.82 -51.93 -10.69
CA ILE A 35 29.68 -52.75 -11.90
C ILE A 35 28.22 -52.61 -12.40
N GLY A 36 28.04 -51.96 -13.55
CA GLY A 36 26.72 -51.71 -14.17
C GLY A 36 25.86 -50.66 -13.45
N LYS A 37 24.54 -50.70 -13.68
CA LYS A 37 23.55 -49.74 -13.16
C LYS A 37 23.24 -49.94 -11.66
N GLY A 38 24.24 -49.72 -10.80
CA GLY A 38 24.01 -49.19 -9.45
C GLY A 38 24.42 -50.03 -8.23
N LYS A 39 24.88 -51.28 -8.37
CA LYS A 39 25.28 -52.10 -7.21
C LYS A 39 26.78 -51.94 -6.89
N PHE A 40 27.10 -51.57 -5.65
CA PHE A 40 28.47 -51.53 -5.14
C PHE A 40 29.02 -52.95 -4.94
N ARG A 41 30.27 -53.15 -5.31
CA ARG A 41 31.02 -54.40 -5.14
C ARG A 41 32.39 -54.11 -4.53
N ILE A 42 32.84 -54.94 -3.59
CA ILE A 42 34.12 -54.79 -2.90
C ILE A 42 35.13 -55.75 -3.55
N PRO A 43 36.27 -55.28 -4.07
CA PRO A 43 37.32 -56.15 -4.63
C PRO A 43 37.92 -57.09 -3.58
N GLN A 44 38.36 -58.28 -3.97
CA GLN A 44 39.08 -59.22 -3.09
C GLN A 44 40.30 -58.57 -2.42
N SER A 45 41.06 -57.75 -3.14
CA SER A 45 42.25 -57.06 -2.61
C SER A 45 41.97 -56.16 -1.40
N GLU A 46 40.78 -55.56 -1.32
CA GLU A 46 40.38 -54.75 -0.17
C GLU A 46 39.96 -55.62 1.03
N ILE A 47 39.36 -56.79 0.78
CA ILE A 47 39.03 -57.76 1.85
C ILE A 47 40.32 -58.29 2.48
N ASP A 48 41.30 -58.67 1.67
CA ASP A 48 42.56 -59.24 2.16
C ASP A 48 43.40 -58.19 2.92
N ARG A 49 43.39 -56.93 2.45
CA ARG A 49 44.01 -55.79 3.15
C ARG A 49 43.40 -55.55 4.53
N PHE A 50 42.09 -55.70 4.66
CA PHE A 50 41.37 -55.46 5.91
C PHE A 50 41.57 -56.58 6.94
N VAL A 51 41.71 -57.83 6.48
CA VAL A 51 42.00 -58.99 7.33
C VAL A 51 43.48 -59.01 7.80
N GLY A 52 44.41 -58.53 6.99
CA GLY A 52 45.85 -58.56 7.28
C GLY A 52 46.37 -57.47 8.22
N GLY A 53 45.52 -56.58 8.76
CA GLY A 53 45.93 -55.39 9.49
C GLY A 53 45.34 -55.26 10.90
N GLY A 54 45.87 -56.02 11.86
CA GLY A 54 45.92 -55.55 13.26
C GLY A 54 45.07 -56.29 14.28
N GLU A 55 45.55 -57.45 14.72
CA GLU A 55 45.42 -57.89 16.12
C GLU A 55 46.07 -56.85 17.04
N LYS A 56 45.29 -56.21 17.91
CA LYS A 56 45.76 -55.83 19.26
C LYS A 56 44.66 -56.10 20.28
N SER A 57 45.01 -57.03 21.15
CA SER A 57 44.32 -57.56 22.30
C SER A 57 44.30 -56.58 23.49
N VAL A 58 43.29 -56.71 24.36
CA VAL A 58 43.39 -57.20 25.75
C VAL A 58 42.28 -56.56 26.62
N ASP A 59 41.47 -57.47 27.17
CA ASP A 59 40.80 -57.48 28.48
C ASP A 59 40.32 -56.16 29.11
N TYR A 60 39.01 -55.91 29.01
CA TYR A 60 38.16 -55.49 30.13
C TYR A 60 36.72 -55.91 29.83
N ALA A 61 36.26 -57.07 30.32
CA ALA A 61 34.83 -57.36 30.60
C ALA A 61 34.62 -58.84 30.96
N ARG A 62 35.11 -59.29 32.12
CA ARG A 62 34.79 -60.64 32.62
C ARG A 62 33.67 -60.69 33.67
N ASP A 63 33.16 -59.54 34.13
CA ASP A 63 32.06 -59.49 35.10
C ASP A 63 30.68 -59.12 34.50
N ASP A 64 30.63 -58.56 33.28
CA ASP A 64 29.38 -58.07 32.65
C ASP A 64 28.62 -59.16 31.83
N MET A 65 29.21 -60.35 31.67
CA MET A 65 28.66 -61.43 30.84
C MET A 65 27.73 -62.37 31.62
N ALA A 66 27.88 -62.44 32.94
CA ALA A 66 27.03 -63.27 33.80
C ALA A 66 25.61 -62.69 33.93
N GLU A 67 25.50 -61.36 34.10
CA GLU A 67 24.21 -60.66 34.22
C GLU A 67 23.41 -60.67 32.89
N LYS A 68 24.10 -60.59 31.74
CA LYS A 68 23.47 -60.73 30.42
C LYS A 68 22.99 -62.15 30.10
N MET A 69 23.63 -63.19 30.63
CA MET A 69 23.20 -64.58 30.42
C MET A 69 21.95 -64.93 31.24
N GLU A 70 21.80 -64.34 32.42
CA GLU A 70 20.62 -64.56 33.28
C GLU A 70 19.37 -63.88 32.70
N ASN A 71 19.49 -62.65 32.21
CA ASN A 71 18.41 -61.93 31.52
C ASN A 71 17.98 -62.63 30.23
N LYS A 72 18.91 -63.20 29.45
CA LYS A 72 18.57 -63.95 28.22
C LYS A 72 17.79 -65.24 28.52
N ARG A 73 18.12 -65.97 29.58
CA ARG A 73 17.42 -67.18 30.01
C ARG A 73 16.03 -66.90 30.60
N MET A 74 15.80 -65.70 31.13
CA MET A 74 14.48 -65.25 31.58
C MET A 74 13.57 -64.97 30.37
N VAL A 75 14.09 -64.27 29.35
CA VAL A 75 13.37 -63.97 28.11
C VAL A 75 13.02 -65.23 27.32
N GLU A 76 13.93 -66.21 27.22
CA GLU A 76 13.68 -67.48 26.53
C GLU A 76 12.58 -68.33 27.22
N ARG A 77 12.48 -68.29 28.56
CA ARG A 77 11.40 -68.96 29.30
C ARG A 77 10.03 -68.31 29.08
N VAL A 78 9.98 -66.99 28.95
CA VAL A 78 8.73 -66.25 28.64
C VAL A 78 8.26 -66.54 27.21
N VAL A 79 9.19 -66.62 26.26
CA VAL A 79 8.90 -66.91 24.85
C VAL A 79 8.52 -68.37 24.59
N ALA A 80 9.07 -69.32 25.36
CA ALA A 80 8.68 -70.73 25.30
C ALA A 80 7.25 -70.94 25.79
N LYS A 81 6.83 -70.23 26.85
CA LYS A 81 5.47 -70.31 27.40
C LYS A 81 4.40 -69.70 26.48
N SER A 82 4.78 -68.79 25.59
CA SER A 82 3.87 -68.18 24.60
C SER A 82 3.75 -68.95 23.28
N LYS A 83 4.54 -70.02 23.08
CA LYS A 83 4.56 -70.80 21.83
C LYS A 83 3.77 -72.11 21.87
N GLU A 84 3.20 -72.50 23.01
CA GLU A 84 2.38 -73.71 23.14
C GLU A 84 0.90 -73.51 22.75
N ASP A 85 0.43 -72.28 22.52
CA ASP A 85 -1.01 -71.98 22.33
C ASP A 85 -1.50 -71.73 20.88
N PHE A 86 -0.75 -72.07 19.82
CA PHE A 86 -1.25 -71.86 18.44
C PHE A 86 -0.85 -72.98 17.46
N GLN A 87 -1.85 -73.75 17.00
CA GLN A 87 -1.71 -74.69 15.87
C GLN A 87 -1.91 -73.96 14.51
N PRO A 88 -1.15 -74.30 13.45
CA PRO A 88 -1.35 -73.72 12.11
C PRO A 88 -2.27 -74.58 11.22
N GLU A 89 -3.33 -73.99 10.65
CA GLU A 89 -4.12 -74.56 9.55
C GLU A 89 -3.50 -74.26 8.17
N ALA A 90 -3.79 -75.14 7.20
CA ALA A 90 -3.08 -75.38 5.95
C ALA A 90 -3.16 -74.26 4.88
N GLN A 91 -2.11 -74.16 4.06
CA GLN A 91 -1.96 -73.21 2.94
C GLN A 91 -2.76 -73.64 1.70
N GLY A 92 -3.64 -72.75 1.20
CA GLY A 92 -4.19 -72.81 -0.17
C GLY A 92 -3.23 -72.21 -1.22
N PRO A 93 -3.46 -72.43 -2.53
CA PRO A 93 -2.47 -72.15 -3.57
C PRO A 93 -2.24 -70.64 -3.80
N LEU A 94 -0.99 -70.28 -4.09
CA LEU A 94 -0.55 -68.93 -4.47
C LEU A 94 -1.25 -68.46 -5.75
N ILE A 95 -2.09 -67.42 -5.63
CA ILE A 95 -2.53 -66.61 -6.77
C ILE A 95 -1.48 -65.49 -6.95
N LEU A 96 -0.72 -65.54 -8.05
CA LEU A 96 0.13 -64.43 -8.49
C LEU A 96 -0.78 -63.27 -8.97
N PRO A 97 -0.61 -62.03 -8.49
CA PRO A 97 -1.36 -60.90 -9.02
C PRO A 97 -0.89 -60.56 -10.45
N ASN A 98 -1.84 -60.46 -11.38
CA ASN A 98 -1.59 -59.94 -12.73
C ASN A 98 -1.07 -58.50 -12.69
N PRO A 99 -0.19 -58.09 -13.64
CA PRO A 99 0.36 -56.74 -13.70
C PRO A 99 -0.70 -55.72 -14.11
N ARG A 100 -0.86 -54.64 -13.32
CA ARG A 100 -1.66 -53.47 -13.72
C ARG A 100 -0.92 -52.66 -14.79
N PRO A 101 -1.57 -52.25 -15.89
CA PRO A 101 -0.97 -51.40 -16.91
C PRO A 101 -0.99 -49.91 -16.51
N GLY A 102 0.07 -49.16 -16.85
CA GLY A 102 0.06 -47.68 -16.84
C GLY A 102 0.98 -46.98 -15.83
N LYS A 103 2.29 -47.28 -15.82
CA LYS A 103 3.28 -46.42 -15.14
C LYS A 103 4.02 -45.57 -16.19
N SER A 104 4.01 -44.24 -16.03
CA SER A 104 4.76 -43.33 -16.92
C SER A 104 6.27 -43.43 -16.68
N LEU A 105 7.08 -43.02 -17.67
CA LEU A 105 8.55 -43.07 -17.63
C LEU A 105 9.19 -42.36 -16.41
N GLU A 106 8.46 -41.48 -15.74
CA GLU A 106 8.93 -40.70 -14.58
C GLU A 106 8.98 -41.52 -13.27
N GLU A 107 8.23 -42.63 -13.16
CA GLU A 107 8.35 -43.51 -11.99
C GLU A 107 9.61 -44.38 -12.00
N LEU A 108 10.36 -44.39 -13.11
CA LEU A 108 11.62 -45.11 -13.27
C LEU A 108 12.86 -44.28 -12.91
N SER A 109 12.74 -42.97 -12.70
CA SER A 109 13.90 -42.07 -12.55
C SER A 109 14.40 -41.87 -11.12
N GLY A 110 13.60 -42.21 -10.09
CA GLY A 110 14.06 -42.23 -8.70
C GLY A 110 14.42 -40.86 -8.09
N GLU A 111 13.90 -39.76 -8.63
CA GLU A 111 14.09 -38.41 -8.05
C GLU A 111 12.93 -38.01 -7.13
N PRO A 112 13.16 -37.66 -5.84
CA PRO A 112 12.15 -37.09 -4.97
C PRO A 112 12.44 -35.59 -4.71
N PRO A 113 11.59 -34.67 -5.20
CA PRO A 113 10.88 -33.81 -4.23
C PRO A 113 9.45 -33.35 -4.64
N LEU A 114 9.03 -33.53 -5.90
CA LEU A 114 7.74 -33.00 -6.39
C LEU A 114 6.54 -33.91 -6.07
N TYR A 115 6.76 -35.22 -5.95
CA TYR A 115 5.70 -36.19 -5.70
C TYR A 115 5.21 -36.17 -4.24
N THR A 116 6.10 -35.85 -3.28
CA THR A 116 5.75 -35.77 -1.85
C THR A 116 4.83 -34.61 -1.53
N LEU A 117 5.06 -33.43 -2.12
CA LEU A 117 4.14 -32.28 -2.03
C LEU A 117 2.78 -32.61 -2.63
N ARG A 118 2.75 -33.26 -3.79
CA ARG A 118 1.51 -33.62 -4.49
C ARG A 118 0.68 -34.65 -3.73
N LEU A 119 1.30 -35.70 -3.20
CA LEU A 119 0.65 -36.69 -2.32
C LEU A 119 0.15 -36.06 -1.01
N TRP A 120 0.90 -35.10 -0.44
CA TRP A 120 0.49 -34.39 0.77
C TRP A 120 -0.79 -33.56 0.54
N PHE A 121 -0.93 -32.90 -0.62
CA PHE A 121 -2.15 -32.18 -1.02
C PHE A 121 -3.30 -33.10 -1.47
N GLU A 122 -3.02 -34.29 -2.02
CA GLU A 122 -4.06 -35.21 -2.51
C GLU A 122 -4.71 -36.04 -1.39
N GLU A 123 -3.96 -36.47 -0.36
CA GLU A 123 -4.48 -37.37 0.68
C GLU A 123 -4.90 -36.68 1.99
N ARG A 124 -4.34 -35.52 2.34
CA ARG A 124 -4.37 -34.99 3.73
C ARG A 124 -5.10 -33.66 3.94
N VAL A 125 -5.86 -33.23 2.95
CA VAL A 125 -6.60 -31.97 3.00
C VAL A 125 -7.97 -32.23 3.63
N ASN A 126 -8.17 -31.76 4.86
CA ASN A 126 -9.50 -31.69 5.45
C ASN A 126 -10.32 -30.56 4.79
N ILE A 127 -11.65 -30.59 4.88
CA ILE A 127 -12.48 -29.50 4.34
C ILE A 127 -12.52 -28.38 5.38
N PRO A 128 -11.82 -27.28 5.12
CA PRO A 128 -11.77 -26.16 6.04
C PRO A 128 -13.14 -25.48 6.14
N ARG A 129 -13.41 -24.83 7.27
CA ARG A 129 -14.69 -24.15 7.48
C ARG A 129 -14.78 -22.95 6.52
N LEU A 130 -15.93 -22.76 5.86
CA LEU A 130 -16.15 -21.63 4.93
C LEU A 130 -15.79 -20.26 5.53
N PHE A 131 -16.00 -20.09 6.83
CA PHE A 131 -15.76 -18.80 7.48
C PHE A 131 -14.30 -18.61 7.88
N ASP A 132 -13.54 -19.64 8.24
CA ASP A 132 -12.07 -19.55 8.34
C ASP A 132 -11.44 -19.15 7.01
N TRP A 133 -12.03 -19.63 5.91
CA TRP A 133 -11.65 -19.28 4.55
C TRP A 133 -11.95 -17.84 4.21
N PHE A 134 -13.15 -17.38 4.57
CA PHE A 134 -13.50 -15.98 4.45
C PHE A 134 -12.53 -15.11 5.26
N ILE A 135 -12.24 -15.46 6.51
CA ILE A 135 -11.34 -14.73 7.39
C ILE A 135 -9.93 -14.67 6.79
N GLY A 136 -9.37 -15.81 6.40
CA GLY A 136 -8.03 -15.88 5.81
C GLY A 136 -7.91 -15.08 4.52
N LEU A 137 -8.80 -15.34 3.55
CA LEU A 137 -8.78 -14.68 2.24
C LEU A 137 -9.06 -13.18 2.36
N SER A 138 -10.02 -12.77 3.19
CA SER A 138 -10.32 -11.35 3.43
C SER A 138 -9.13 -10.63 4.04
N SER A 139 -8.44 -11.27 4.98
CA SER A 139 -7.28 -10.66 5.65
C SER A 139 -6.11 -10.50 4.70
N ILE A 140 -5.83 -11.49 3.86
CA ILE A 140 -4.77 -11.40 2.85
C ILE A 140 -5.10 -10.29 1.83
N ILE A 141 -6.31 -10.30 1.27
CA ILE A 141 -6.73 -9.33 0.27
C ILE A 141 -6.77 -7.92 0.86
N LEU A 142 -7.31 -7.75 2.08
CA LEU A 142 -7.31 -6.47 2.79
C LEU A 142 -5.87 -5.98 2.99
N GLY A 143 -4.99 -6.82 3.53
CA GLY A 143 -3.59 -6.47 3.76
C GLY A 143 -2.84 -6.07 2.48
N ILE A 144 -3.08 -6.76 1.36
CA ILE A 144 -2.50 -6.41 0.04
C ILE A 144 -3.12 -5.12 -0.51
N SER A 145 -4.44 -4.94 -0.40
CA SER A 145 -5.15 -3.75 -0.90
C SER A 145 -4.79 -2.47 -0.16
N MET A 146 -4.39 -2.56 1.12
CA MET A 146 -3.94 -1.43 1.92
C MET A 146 -2.61 -0.82 1.41
N PHE A 147 -1.90 -1.45 0.47
CA PHE A 147 -0.77 -0.83 -0.23
C PHE A 147 -1.20 0.19 -1.30
N LEU A 148 -2.46 0.14 -1.74
CA LEU A 148 -3.03 1.12 -2.67
C LEU A 148 -3.26 2.46 -1.97
N HIS A 149 -3.18 3.56 -2.74
CA HIS A 149 -3.62 4.86 -2.25
C HIS A 149 -5.15 4.85 -2.13
N SER A 150 -5.65 4.96 -0.89
CA SER A 150 -7.07 5.02 -0.58
C SER A 150 -7.42 6.29 0.18
N LYS A 151 -8.60 6.86 -0.11
CA LYS A 151 -9.08 8.13 0.46
C LYS A 151 -9.16 8.13 1.99
N GLN A 152 -9.11 6.97 2.63
CA GLN A 152 -8.95 6.86 4.08
C GLN A 152 -7.70 7.58 4.61
N VAL A 153 -6.65 7.68 3.80
CA VAL A 153 -5.39 8.35 4.18
C VAL A 153 -5.56 9.87 4.31
N ASP A 154 -6.50 10.49 3.56
CA ASP A 154 -6.83 11.92 3.68
C ASP A 154 -7.53 12.26 5.01
N LEU A 155 -8.39 11.36 5.50
CA LEU A 155 -9.26 11.59 6.66
C LEU A 155 -8.57 11.34 8.00
N LEU A 156 -7.43 10.64 7.98
CA LEU A 156 -6.56 10.45 9.14
C LEU A 156 -5.74 11.70 9.38
N LEU A 157 -6.44 12.76 9.78
CA LEU A 157 -5.89 13.90 10.47
C LEU A 157 -4.86 13.38 11.48
N VAL A 158 -3.66 13.92 11.37
CA VAL A 158 -2.51 13.67 12.24
C VAL A 158 -1.74 12.39 11.85
N GLY A 159 -0.57 12.58 11.24
CA GLY A 159 0.43 11.55 10.95
C GLY A 159 0.90 10.66 12.13
N ARG A 160 0.26 10.73 13.32
CA ARG A 160 0.46 9.85 14.47
C ARG A 160 0.10 8.38 14.19
N PHE A 161 -0.92 8.11 13.37
CA PHE A 161 -1.38 6.73 13.14
C PHE A 161 -0.80 6.08 11.87
N SER A 162 -0.15 6.84 10.99
CA SER A 162 0.48 6.33 9.75
C SER A 162 1.46 5.17 10.02
N ILE A 163 2.21 5.25 11.12
CA ILE A 163 3.21 4.25 11.54
C ILE A 163 2.57 2.87 11.79
N TRP A 164 1.30 2.81 12.19
CA TRP A 164 0.60 1.56 12.51
C TRP A 164 0.07 0.82 11.27
N PHE A 165 -0.03 1.48 10.11
CA PHE A 165 -0.54 0.82 8.90
C PHE A 165 0.36 -0.29 8.41
N THR A 166 1.68 -0.10 8.42
CA THR A 166 2.65 -1.13 8.00
C THR A 166 2.56 -2.42 8.84
N PRO A 167 2.62 -2.37 10.19
CA PRO A 167 2.48 -3.59 10.98
C PRO A 167 1.09 -4.23 10.84
N ILE A 168 0.01 -3.44 10.72
CA ILE A 168 -1.34 -3.99 10.47
C ILE A 168 -1.39 -4.75 9.13
N ARG A 169 -0.84 -4.18 8.05
CA ARG A 169 -0.77 -4.84 6.73
C ARG A 169 -0.08 -6.19 6.80
N LEU A 170 1.11 -6.23 7.40
CA LEU A 170 1.90 -7.45 7.53
C LEU A 170 1.21 -8.48 8.44
N ALA A 171 0.62 -8.03 9.55
CA ALA A 171 -0.12 -8.89 10.46
C ALA A 171 -1.33 -9.54 9.77
N LEU A 172 -2.10 -8.79 8.96
CA LEU A 172 -3.23 -9.31 8.20
C LEU A 172 -2.81 -10.37 7.18
N ILE A 173 -1.74 -10.12 6.41
CA ILE A 173 -1.23 -11.05 5.40
C ILE A 173 -0.70 -12.32 6.05
N LEU A 174 0.20 -12.18 7.03
CA LEU A 174 0.86 -13.31 7.68
C LEU A 174 -0.13 -14.14 8.50
N SER A 175 -1.05 -13.51 9.22
CA SER A 175 -2.04 -14.23 10.04
C SER A 175 -3.16 -14.82 9.18
N GLY A 176 -3.52 -14.18 8.06
CA GLY A 176 -4.45 -14.75 7.09
C GLY A 176 -3.90 -16.01 6.41
N LEU A 177 -2.64 -15.97 5.95
CA LEU A 177 -1.93 -17.16 5.44
C LEU A 177 -1.75 -18.21 6.54
N GLY A 178 -1.37 -17.77 7.74
CA GLY A 178 -1.17 -18.61 8.91
C GLY A 178 -2.44 -19.36 9.32
N LEU A 179 -3.61 -18.71 9.28
CA LEU A 179 -4.89 -19.35 9.58
C LEU A 179 -5.19 -20.49 8.60
N ILE A 180 -5.02 -20.24 7.30
CA ILE A 180 -5.27 -21.23 6.24
C ILE A 180 -4.32 -22.42 6.40
N VAL A 181 -3.02 -22.17 6.62
CA VAL A 181 -2.01 -23.22 6.81
C VAL A 181 -2.25 -23.97 8.13
N ALA A 182 -2.64 -23.28 9.19
CA ALA A 182 -2.92 -23.90 10.49
C ALA A 182 -4.12 -24.86 10.42
N ASP A 183 -5.19 -24.47 9.71
CA ASP A 183 -6.36 -25.32 9.50
C ASP A 183 -6.00 -26.60 8.73
N MET A 184 -4.94 -26.57 7.91
CA MET A 184 -4.43 -27.74 7.21
C MET A 184 -3.55 -28.66 8.08
N ILE A 185 -2.74 -28.11 8.98
CA ILE A 185 -1.75 -28.88 9.77
C ILE A 185 -2.37 -29.56 11.01
N GLN A 186 -3.51 -29.06 11.48
CA GLN A 186 -4.09 -29.44 12.78
C GLN A 186 -4.42 -30.93 12.96
N GLU A 187 -4.58 -31.70 11.89
CA GLU A 187 -4.93 -33.13 11.98
C GLU A 187 -3.70 -34.06 12.16
N GLU A 188 -2.52 -33.65 11.69
CA GLU A 188 -1.32 -34.50 11.72
C GLU A 188 -0.62 -34.51 13.09
N TYR A 189 -0.82 -33.46 13.89
CA TYR A 189 -0.16 -33.31 15.18
C TYR A 189 -1.14 -32.76 16.22
N LEU A 190 -1.56 -33.63 17.16
CA LEU A 190 -2.31 -33.26 18.38
C LEU A 190 -1.69 -32.07 19.14
N ARG A 191 -0.38 -31.82 18.98
CA ARG A 191 0.36 -30.71 19.57
C ARG A 191 -0.04 -29.32 19.05
N TYR A 192 -0.61 -29.21 17.84
CA TYR A 192 -0.97 -27.94 17.19
C TYR A 192 -2.48 -27.67 17.14
N ARG A 193 -3.28 -28.40 17.92
CA ARG A 193 -4.76 -28.30 17.95
C ARG A 193 -5.31 -26.88 18.19
N ASN A 194 -4.51 -25.99 18.79
CA ASN A 194 -4.92 -24.60 19.10
C ASN A 194 -4.31 -23.54 18.15
N LEU A 195 -3.55 -23.95 17.13
CA LEU A 195 -2.85 -23.03 16.23
C LEU A 195 -3.79 -22.13 15.41
N SER A 196 -4.92 -22.66 14.93
CA SER A 196 -5.96 -21.88 14.23
C SER A 196 -6.55 -20.79 15.14
N ASN A 197 -6.88 -21.13 16.39
CA ASN A 197 -7.38 -20.18 17.39
C ASN A 197 -6.36 -19.08 17.71
N TYR A 198 -5.07 -19.38 17.73
CA TYR A 198 -4.03 -18.36 17.87
C TYR A 198 -4.10 -17.33 16.74
N PHE A 199 -4.14 -17.77 15.48
CA PHE A 199 -4.25 -16.85 14.34
C PHE A 199 -5.56 -16.06 14.34
N ARG A 200 -6.68 -16.67 14.75
CA ARG A 200 -7.96 -15.95 14.92
C ARG A 200 -7.87 -14.84 15.97
N ILE A 201 -7.21 -15.07 17.12
CA ILE A 201 -7.00 -14.05 18.15
C ILE A 201 -6.13 -12.91 17.62
N VAL A 202 -5.05 -13.23 16.91
CA VAL A 202 -4.19 -12.20 16.29
C VAL A 202 -4.98 -11.36 15.27
N LEU A 203 -5.78 -12.01 14.42
CA LEU A 203 -6.65 -11.32 13.47
C LEU A 203 -7.70 -10.46 14.18
N PHE A 204 -8.35 -10.97 15.23
CA PHE A 204 -9.28 -10.19 16.05
C PHE A 204 -8.65 -8.88 16.56
N VAL A 205 -7.48 -8.97 17.20
CA VAL A 205 -6.76 -7.78 17.70
C VAL A 205 -6.38 -6.84 16.56
N THR A 206 -5.96 -7.38 15.42
CA THR A 206 -5.55 -6.59 14.25
C THR A 206 -6.74 -5.83 13.63
N TYR A 207 -7.89 -6.49 13.43
CA TYR A 207 -9.10 -5.85 12.91
C TYR A 207 -9.69 -4.83 13.90
N LEU A 208 -9.64 -5.12 15.21
CA LEU A 208 -10.09 -4.19 16.24
C LEU A 208 -9.20 -2.95 16.30
N GLY A 209 -7.88 -3.12 16.20
CA GLY A 209 -6.93 -2.01 16.09
C GLY A 209 -7.16 -1.15 14.84
N LEU A 210 -7.39 -1.78 13.68
CA LEU A 210 -7.72 -1.08 12.44
C LEU A 210 -9.05 -0.30 12.57
N SER A 211 -10.08 -0.94 13.11
CA SER A 211 -11.39 -0.30 13.35
C SER A 211 -11.26 0.92 14.27
N TRP A 212 -10.48 0.82 15.35
CA TRP A 212 -10.21 1.94 16.26
C TRP A 212 -9.49 3.10 15.59
N ILE A 213 -8.47 2.83 14.77
CA ILE A 213 -7.75 3.88 14.02
C ILE A 213 -8.70 4.62 13.07
N LEU A 214 -9.58 3.90 12.37
CA LEU A 214 -10.54 4.51 11.44
C LEU A 214 -11.60 5.34 12.17
N PHE A 215 -12.04 4.91 13.35
CA PHE A 215 -12.92 5.72 14.19
C PHE A 215 -12.29 7.06 14.59
N GLN A 216 -11.01 7.04 14.98
CA GLN A 216 -10.26 8.27 15.29
C GLN A 216 -10.06 9.16 14.06
N GLY A 217 -10.01 8.57 12.87
CA GLY A 217 -9.98 9.26 11.57
C GLY A 217 -11.35 9.74 11.08
N ASN A 218 -12.37 9.80 11.95
CA ASN A 218 -13.75 10.20 11.58
C ASN A 218 -14.39 9.32 10.48
N ASP A 219 -13.93 8.09 10.31
CA ASP A 219 -14.42 7.19 9.28
C ASP A 219 -15.28 6.07 9.86
N ILE A 220 -16.59 6.35 9.93
CA ILE A 220 -17.56 5.50 10.63
C ILE A 220 -17.85 4.22 9.85
N ASP A 221 -17.84 4.29 8.51
CA ASP A 221 -18.07 3.13 7.64
C ASP A 221 -16.98 2.06 7.85
N GLY A 222 -15.71 2.50 7.88
CA GLY A 222 -14.57 1.60 8.15
C GLY A 222 -14.59 1.02 9.56
N PHE A 223 -14.91 1.86 10.56
CA PHE A 223 -15.10 1.41 11.94
C PHE A 223 -16.12 0.29 12.03
N LEU A 224 -17.30 0.46 11.42
CA LEU A 224 -18.37 -0.55 11.46
C LEU A 224 -17.97 -1.84 10.74
N ILE A 225 -17.45 -1.75 9.51
CA ILE A 225 -17.13 -2.93 8.69
C ILE A 225 -16.11 -3.81 9.40
N TYR A 226 -14.97 -3.24 9.80
CA TYR A 226 -13.89 -4.01 10.41
C TYR A 226 -14.17 -4.33 11.88
N GLY A 227 -14.88 -3.46 12.59
CA GLY A 227 -15.28 -3.67 13.99
C GLY A 227 -16.25 -4.83 14.13
N LEU A 228 -17.33 -4.85 13.34
CA LEU A 228 -18.28 -5.97 13.33
C LEU A 228 -17.63 -7.27 12.85
N PHE A 229 -16.69 -7.19 11.91
CA PHE A 229 -15.95 -8.35 11.47
C PHE A 229 -15.04 -8.91 12.58
N SER A 230 -14.36 -8.04 13.33
CA SER A 230 -13.57 -8.47 14.50
C SER A 230 -14.43 -9.19 15.54
N LEU A 231 -15.64 -8.69 15.82
CA LEU A 231 -16.58 -9.34 16.73
C LEU A 231 -17.04 -10.71 16.21
N ALA A 232 -17.27 -10.85 14.91
CA ALA A 232 -17.61 -12.13 14.30
C ALA A 232 -16.47 -13.16 14.42
N ILE A 233 -15.21 -12.73 14.24
CA ILE A 233 -14.02 -13.56 14.47
C ILE A 233 -13.93 -13.98 15.94
N LEU A 234 -14.15 -13.04 16.87
CA LEU A 234 -14.13 -13.34 18.31
C LEU A 234 -15.21 -14.34 18.70
N LEU A 235 -16.43 -14.19 18.19
CA LEU A 235 -17.52 -15.13 18.44
C LEU A 235 -17.16 -16.54 17.97
N GLU A 236 -16.58 -16.69 16.77
CA GLU A 236 -16.16 -18.01 16.27
C GLU A 236 -14.94 -18.58 17.02
N ALA A 237 -14.05 -17.72 17.54
CA ALA A 237 -12.93 -18.16 18.37
C ALA A 237 -13.37 -18.58 19.79
N ALA A 238 -14.35 -17.89 20.37
CA ALA A 238 -14.83 -18.11 21.73
C ALA A 238 -15.93 -19.17 21.83
N THR A 239 -16.69 -19.39 20.75
CA THR A 239 -17.85 -20.29 20.74
C THR A 239 -17.79 -21.25 19.55
N GLU A 240 -18.27 -22.48 19.70
CA GLU A 240 -18.40 -23.45 18.59
C GLU A 240 -19.59 -23.15 17.67
N VAL A 241 -19.89 -21.86 17.43
CA VAL A 241 -20.98 -21.44 16.55
C VAL A 241 -20.67 -21.87 15.12
N ARG A 242 -21.69 -22.38 14.41
CA ARG A 242 -21.55 -22.74 13.00
C ARG A 242 -21.20 -21.51 12.17
N SER A 243 -20.16 -21.62 11.36
CA SER A 243 -19.60 -20.60 10.47
C SER A 243 -20.63 -19.82 9.62
N SER A 244 -21.72 -20.45 9.15
CA SER A 244 -22.81 -19.76 8.42
C SER A 244 -23.59 -18.76 9.29
N THR A 245 -23.68 -19.02 10.58
CA THR A 245 -24.39 -18.19 11.56
C THR A 245 -23.57 -16.96 11.91
N ALA A 246 -22.25 -17.11 12.08
CA ALA A 246 -21.33 -15.99 12.31
C ALA A 246 -21.37 -15.00 11.14
N TYR A 247 -21.35 -15.49 9.90
CA TYR A 247 -21.53 -14.66 8.71
C TYR A 247 -22.89 -13.94 8.69
N ALA A 248 -23.98 -14.65 9.00
CA ALA A 248 -25.31 -14.03 9.05
C ALA A 248 -25.41 -12.91 10.11
N LEU A 249 -24.81 -13.12 11.29
CA LEU A 249 -24.74 -12.10 12.34
C LEU A 249 -23.91 -10.88 11.91
N TYR A 250 -22.78 -11.11 11.23
CA TYR A 250 -21.97 -10.03 10.66
C TYR A 250 -22.78 -9.17 9.68
N ILE A 251 -23.48 -9.81 8.73
CA ILE A 251 -24.33 -9.12 7.76
C ILE A 251 -25.46 -8.36 8.43
N GLN A 252 -26.13 -8.96 9.41
CA GLN A 252 -27.18 -8.30 10.17
C GLN A 252 -26.66 -7.08 10.93
N GLY A 253 -25.48 -7.19 11.54
CA GLY A 253 -24.78 -6.08 12.17
C GLY A 253 -24.52 -4.93 11.19
N LEU A 254 -24.09 -5.24 9.96
CA LEU A 254 -23.86 -4.21 8.93
C LEU A 254 -25.14 -3.46 8.57
N PHE A 255 -26.25 -4.18 8.33
CA PHE A 255 -27.53 -3.54 7.97
C PHE A 255 -28.08 -2.65 9.08
N LEU A 256 -27.98 -3.10 10.34
CA LEU A 256 -28.38 -2.28 11.48
C LEU A 256 -27.46 -1.08 11.64
N GLY A 257 -26.16 -1.28 11.46
CA GLY A 257 -25.15 -0.23 11.51
C GLY A 257 -25.38 0.87 10.47
N THR A 258 -25.63 0.51 9.20
CA THR A 258 -25.91 1.48 8.14
C THR A 258 -27.20 2.24 8.38
N ALA A 259 -28.24 1.60 8.92
CA ALA A 259 -29.48 2.29 9.32
C ALA A 259 -29.23 3.32 10.43
N LEU A 260 -28.44 2.96 11.45
CA LEU A 260 -28.09 3.88 12.54
C LEU A 260 -27.29 5.07 12.03
N ILE A 261 -26.24 4.85 11.23
CA ILE A 261 -25.46 5.95 10.64
C ILE A 261 -26.36 6.85 9.81
N PHE A 262 -27.22 6.29 8.95
CA PHE A 262 -28.08 7.08 8.09
C PHE A 262 -29.12 7.91 8.86
N LEU A 263 -29.58 7.42 10.02
CA LEU A 263 -30.47 8.17 10.90
C LEU A 263 -29.79 9.34 11.59
N PHE A 264 -28.58 9.14 12.13
CA PHE A 264 -27.86 10.15 12.92
C PHE A 264 -27.02 11.12 12.08
N TYR A 265 -26.44 10.65 10.97
CA TYR A 265 -25.49 11.41 10.14
C TYR A 265 -25.82 11.33 8.64
N PRO A 266 -27.05 11.70 8.22
CA PRO A 266 -27.54 11.48 6.85
C PRO A 266 -26.73 12.23 5.78
N ALA A 267 -26.35 13.49 6.01
CA ALA A 267 -25.82 14.36 4.95
C ALA A 267 -24.28 14.42 4.90
N ASN A 268 -23.57 13.71 5.79
CA ASN A 268 -22.14 13.92 5.95
C ASN A 268 -21.30 12.89 5.20
N TYR A 269 -21.01 13.19 3.92
CA TYR A 269 -20.18 12.35 3.05
C TYR A 269 -18.74 12.12 3.56
N SER A 270 -18.23 13.02 4.40
CA SER A 270 -16.90 12.85 4.99
C SER A 270 -16.87 11.77 6.07
N LEU A 271 -17.97 11.59 6.81
CA LEU A 271 -18.12 10.58 7.87
C LEU A 271 -18.53 9.21 7.34
N SER A 272 -19.45 9.20 6.37
CA SER A 272 -20.00 7.97 5.79
C SER A 272 -20.40 8.21 4.32
N PRO A 273 -19.60 7.70 3.37
CA PRO A 273 -20.01 7.59 1.97
C PRO A 273 -21.37 6.91 1.79
N ILE A 274 -21.67 5.86 2.57
CA ILE A 274 -22.96 5.17 2.50
C ILE A 274 -24.11 6.12 2.85
N ALA A 275 -24.01 6.83 3.99
CA ALA A 275 -25.08 7.70 4.45
C ALA A 275 -25.31 8.86 3.48
N GLY A 276 -24.22 9.47 2.98
CA GLY A 276 -24.30 10.51 1.96
C GLY A 276 -24.98 10.00 0.68
N GLY A 277 -24.56 8.85 0.15
CA GLY A 277 -25.17 8.24 -1.04
C GLY A 277 -26.66 7.93 -0.85
N LEU A 278 -27.03 7.35 0.30
CA LEU A 278 -28.44 7.12 0.64
C LEU A 278 -29.21 8.43 0.79
N PHE A 279 -28.59 9.49 1.29
CA PHE A 279 -29.23 10.80 1.43
C PHE A 279 -29.54 11.41 0.07
N THR A 280 -28.65 11.29 -0.92
CA THR A 280 -28.94 11.73 -2.28
C THR A 280 -30.08 10.96 -2.94
N LEU A 281 -30.22 9.66 -2.66
CA LEU A 281 -31.24 8.81 -3.29
C LEU A 281 -32.61 8.89 -2.60
N LEU A 282 -32.61 8.97 -1.26
CA LEU A 282 -33.80 8.80 -0.42
C LEU A 282 -34.12 10.06 0.39
N ASN A 283 -33.68 11.23 -0.08
CA ASN A 283 -33.98 12.48 0.59
C ASN A 283 -35.51 12.62 0.78
N GLY A 284 -35.98 12.81 2.02
CA GLY A 284 -37.40 12.83 2.38
C GLY A 284 -38.06 11.47 2.66
N PHE A 285 -37.42 10.34 2.33
CA PHE A 285 -37.96 8.98 2.51
C PHE A 285 -37.09 8.09 3.41
N LYS A 286 -36.40 8.68 4.40
CA LYS A 286 -35.49 7.93 5.31
C LYS A 286 -36.16 6.73 5.99
N TRP A 287 -37.44 6.85 6.32
CA TRP A 287 -38.24 5.81 6.95
C TRP A 287 -38.37 4.54 6.08
N VAL A 288 -38.31 4.68 4.74
CA VAL A 288 -38.36 3.54 3.80
C VAL A 288 -37.13 2.65 3.97
N TYR A 289 -35.94 3.24 4.10
CA TYR A 289 -34.71 2.49 4.32
C TYR A 289 -34.71 1.77 5.67
N VAL A 290 -35.20 2.45 6.72
CA VAL A 290 -35.32 1.84 8.06
C VAL A 290 -36.31 0.68 8.07
N LEU A 291 -37.47 0.83 7.43
CA LEU A 291 -38.44 -0.25 7.28
C LEU A 291 -37.86 -1.43 6.51
N PHE A 292 -37.11 -1.16 5.43
CA PHE A 292 -36.40 -2.19 4.69
C PHE A 292 -35.42 -2.96 5.58
N VAL A 293 -34.60 -2.25 6.36
CA VAL A 293 -33.64 -2.88 7.29
C VAL A 293 -34.33 -3.70 8.37
N ILE A 294 -35.45 -3.22 8.92
CA ILE A 294 -36.24 -3.96 9.91
C ILE A 294 -36.83 -5.22 9.29
N ALA A 295 -37.52 -5.10 8.15
CA ALA A 295 -38.13 -6.23 7.46
C ALA A 295 -37.07 -7.29 7.08
N PHE A 296 -35.92 -6.84 6.58
CA PHE A 296 -34.82 -7.71 6.21
C PHE A 296 -34.17 -8.40 7.42
N SER A 297 -34.02 -7.68 8.54
CA SER A 297 -33.54 -8.26 9.81
C SER A 297 -34.47 -9.34 10.33
N LEU A 298 -35.80 -9.15 10.20
CA LEU A 298 -36.79 -10.16 10.57
C LEU A 298 -36.69 -11.41 9.68
N ILE A 299 -36.44 -11.25 8.37
CA ILE A 299 -36.24 -12.38 7.45
C ILE A 299 -34.99 -13.18 7.82
N ILE A 300 -33.87 -12.52 8.13
CA ILE A 300 -32.64 -13.20 8.56
C ILE A 300 -32.88 -13.93 9.89
N LEU A 301 -33.52 -13.28 10.86
CA LEU A 301 -33.80 -13.85 12.17
C LEU A 301 -34.75 -15.07 12.07
N PHE A 302 -35.78 -14.98 11.21
CA PHE A 302 -36.63 -16.11 10.88
C PHE A 302 -35.84 -17.26 10.23
N GLY A 303 -34.95 -16.95 9.29
CA GLY A 303 -34.09 -17.96 8.67
C GLY A 303 -33.12 -18.62 9.64
N LEU A 304 -32.65 -17.88 10.66
CA LEU A 304 -31.71 -18.35 11.67
C LEU A 304 -32.42 -19.30 12.67
N LEU A 305 -33.68 -19.02 13.03
CA LEU A 305 -34.44 -19.79 14.01
C LEU A 305 -35.29 -20.92 13.41
N TRP A 306 -35.88 -20.74 12.22
CA TRP A 306 -36.90 -21.64 11.66
C TRP A 306 -36.51 -22.32 10.34
N ASP A 307 -35.99 -21.58 9.35
CA ASP A 307 -35.71 -22.14 8.01
C ASP A 307 -34.33 -21.75 7.44
N ARG A 308 -33.44 -22.74 7.38
CA ARG A 308 -32.08 -22.58 6.85
C ARG A 308 -32.05 -22.27 5.35
N LYS A 309 -33.06 -22.66 4.57
CA LYS A 309 -33.13 -22.31 3.14
C LYS A 309 -33.40 -20.82 2.97
N VAL A 310 -34.29 -20.26 3.79
CA VAL A 310 -34.57 -18.82 3.81
C VAL A 310 -33.31 -18.04 4.19
N LEU A 311 -32.57 -18.49 5.21
CA LEU A 311 -31.29 -17.86 5.60
C LEU A 311 -30.30 -17.82 4.44
N LYS A 312 -30.10 -18.96 3.78
CA LYS A 312 -29.19 -19.08 2.63
C LYS A 312 -29.60 -18.14 1.48
N MET A 313 -30.88 -18.13 1.11
CA MET A 313 -31.40 -17.27 0.04
C MET A 313 -31.27 -15.78 0.40
N ALA A 314 -31.56 -15.40 1.65
CA ALA A 314 -31.38 -14.05 2.14
C ALA A 314 -29.90 -13.62 2.08
N SER A 315 -28.96 -14.50 2.47
CA SER A 315 -27.52 -14.24 2.33
C SER A 315 -27.08 -14.10 0.87
N GLY A 316 -27.68 -14.85 -0.06
CA GLY A 316 -27.44 -14.69 -1.50
C GLY A 316 -27.84 -13.30 -2.00
N PHE A 317 -29.02 -12.82 -1.59
CA PHE A 317 -29.48 -11.46 -1.90
C PHE A 317 -28.58 -10.38 -1.26
N CYS A 318 -28.14 -10.58 -0.01
CA CYS A 318 -27.14 -9.70 0.61
C CYS A 318 -25.86 -9.65 -0.21
N GLY A 319 -25.44 -10.79 -0.76
CA GLY A 319 -24.24 -10.88 -1.57
C GLY A 319 -24.26 -9.92 -2.76
N ILE A 320 -25.40 -9.85 -3.45
CA ILE A 320 -25.61 -8.92 -4.57
C ILE A 320 -25.54 -7.46 -4.10
N LEU A 321 -26.22 -7.12 -2.99
CA LEU A 321 -26.19 -5.77 -2.43
C LEU A 321 -24.77 -5.35 -2.01
N LEU A 322 -24.01 -6.25 -1.40
CA LEU A 322 -22.61 -6.01 -1.03
C LEU A 322 -21.73 -5.82 -2.25
N THR A 323 -21.95 -6.55 -3.35
CA THR A 323 -21.21 -6.31 -4.60
C THR A 323 -21.50 -4.92 -5.17
N LEU A 324 -22.74 -4.45 -5.14
CA LEU A 324 -23.08 -3.08 -5.54
C LEU A 324 -22.41 -2.04 -4.61
N LEU A 325 -22.40 -2.31 -3.31
CA LEU A 325 -21.72 -1.47 -2.33
C LEU A 325 -20.20 -1.43 -2.55
N ALA A 326 -19.58 -2.56 -2.90
CA ALA A 326 -18.17 -2.63 -3.22
C ALA A 326 -17.80 -1.78 -4.45
N LEU A 327 -18.65 -1.78 -5.48
CA LEU A 327 -18.49 -0.91 -6.65
C LEU A 327 -18.62 0.56 -6.26
N HIS A 328 -19.57 0.90 -5.37
CA HIS A 328 -19.69 2.26 -4.84
C HIS A 328 -18.42 2.70 -4.08
N TYR A 329 -17.83 1.83 -3.27
CA TYR A 329 -16.56 2.13 -2.60
C TYR A 329 -15.40 2.29 -3.58
N ALA A 330 -15.33 1.44 -4.61
CA ALA A 330 -14.33 1.56 -5.66
C ALA A 330 -14.44 2.90 -6.41
N ASN A 331 -15.66 3.33 -6.74
CA ASN A 331 -15.92 4.62 -7.39
C ASN A 331 -15.41 5.81 -6.57
N ASN A 332 -15.40 5.67 -5.24
CA ASN A 332 -14.97 6.69 -4.31
C ASN A 332 -13.50 6.51 -3.82
N ASN A 333 -12.72 5.63 -4.45
CA ASN A 333 -11.32 5.32 -4.10
C ASN A 333 -11.11 4.72 -2.69
N TYR A 334 -12.12 4.03 -2.15
CA TYR A 334 -12.01 3.22 -0.92
C TYR A 334 -11.66 1.77 -1.27
N TRP A 335 -10.46 1.55 -1.82
CA TRP A 335 -10.04 0.26 -2.40
C TRP A 335 -10.04 -0.90 -1.41
N ASP A 336 -9.54 -0.67 -0.20
CA ASP A 336 -9.49 -1.67 0.87
C ASP A 336 -10.89 -2.20 1.22
N ARG A 337 -11.87 -1.28 1.37
CA ARG A 337 -13.28 -1.62 1.57
C ARG A 337 -13.89 -2.28 0.36
N ALA A 338 -13.60 -1.76 -0.84
CA ALA A 338 -14.14 -2.30 -2.08
C ALA A 338 -13.77 -3.79 -2.21
N PHE A 339 -12.51 -4.16 -2.03
CA PHE A 339 -12.09 -5.55 -2.13
C PHE A 339 -12.63 -6.42 -1.00
N PHE A 340 -12.60 -5.94 0.25
CA PHE A 340 -13.11 -6.67 1.41
C PHE A 340 -14.62 -6.94 1.29
N VAL A 341 -15.40 -5.91 0.98
CA VAL A 341 -16.86 -5.99 0.80
C VAL A 341 -17.21 -6.81 -0.44
N LEU A 342 -16.42 -6.72 -1.52
CA LEU A 342 -16.62 -7.56 -2.70
C LEU A 342 -16.47 -9.04 -2.34
N LEU A 343 -15.44 -9.38 -1.57
CA LEU A 343 -15.22 -10.74 -1.11
C LEU A 343 -16.38 -11.22 -0.21
N ALA A 344 -16.80 -10.38 0.73
CA ALA A 344 -17.97 -10.67 1.56
C ALA A 344 -19.22 -10.91 0.69
N GLY A 345 -19.42 -10.10 -0.36
CA GLY A 345 -20.54 -10.22 -1.29
C GLY A 345 -20.52 -11.54 -2.08
N MET A 346 -19.36 -11.92 -2.62
CA MET A 346 -19.20 -13.19 -3.34
C MET A 346 -19.45 -14.40 -2.45
N ILE A 347 -18.99 -14.38 -1.19
CA ILE A 347 -19.27 -15.48 -0.26
C ILE A 347 -20.75 -15.55 0.08
N GLY A 348 -21.43 -14.41 0.23
CA GLY A 348 -22.88 -14.35 0.37
C GLY A 348 -23.60 -15.04 -0.79
N MET A 349 -23.15 -14.80 -2.03
CA MET A 349 -23.67 -15.45 -3.24
C MET A 349 -23.35 -16.94 -3.35
N ILE A 350 -22.24 -17.40 -2.75
CA ILE A 350 -21.84 -18.82 -2.73
C ILE A 350 -22.62 -19.61 -1.66
N LEU A 351 -23.02 -18.97 -0.56
CA LEU A 351 -23.65 -19.63 0.60
C LEU A 351 -24.88 -20.50 0.27
N PRO A 352 -25.80 -20.12 -0.64
CA PRO A 352 -26.91 -20.98 -1.07
C PRO A 352 -26.48 -22.34 -1.63
N PHE A 353 -25.34 -22.37 -2.31
CA PHE A 353 -24.81 -23.55 -2.99
C PHE A 353 -23.74 -24.28 -2.16
N TRP A 354 -23.50 -23.84 -0.92
CA TRP A 354 -22.39 -24.34 -0.11
C TRP A 354 -22.45 -25.85 0.15
N GLU A 355 -23.64 -26.45 0.27
CA GLU A 355 -23.77 -27.90 0.46
C GLU A 355 -23.29 -28.68 -0.78
N THR A 356 -23.59 -28.15 -1.97
CA THR A 356 -23.09 -28.70 -3.24
C THR A 356 -21.57 -28.56 -3.35
N PHE A 357 -21.02 -27.41 -2.92
CA PHE A 357 -19.58 -27.20 -2.83
C PHE A 357 -18.93 -28.21 -1.87
N LYS A 358 -19.47 -28.35 -0.65
CA LYS A 358 -18.96 -29.25 0.37
C LYS A 358 -18.90 -30.69 -0.14
N HIS A 359 -20.00 -31.20 -0.70
CA HIS A 359 -20.05 -32.56 -1.25
C HIS A 359 -19.01 -32.77 -2.36
N LYS A 360 -18.74 -31.76 -3.20
CA LYS A 360 -17.75 -31.87 -4.27
C LYS A 360 -16.31 -31.79 -3.75
N PHE A 361 -16.06 -30.99 -2.73
CA PHE A 361 -14.77 -30.93 -2.04
C PHE A 361 -14.45 -32.21 -1.26
N GLU A 362 -15.47 -32.94 -0.79
CA GLU A 362 -15.30 -34.28 -0.22
C GLU A 362 -14.76 -35.27 -1.27
N ILE A 363 -15.11 -35.06 -2.56
CA ILE A 363 -14.73 -35.95 -3.68
C ILE A 363 -13.38 -35.55 -4.32
N ASP A 364 -13.12 -34.26 -4.53
CA ASP A 364 -11.88 -33.73 -5.11
C ASP A 364 -11.25 -32.70 -4.16
N ARG A 365 -10.57 -33.19 -3.12
CA ARG A 365 -9.92 -32.34 -2.10
C ARG A 365 -8.91 -31.33 -2.70
N PRO A 366 -8.07 -31.66 -3.70
CA PRO A 366 -7.20 -30.69 -4.37
C PRO A 366 -7.94 -29.56 -5.12
N MET A 367 -9.22 -29.73 -5.44
CA MET A 367 -10.04 -28.70 -6.09
C MET A 367 -10.19 -27.44 -5.22
N VAL A 368 -10.22 -27.64 -3.90
CA VAL A 368 -10.29 -26.59 -2.88
C VAL A 368 -9.13 -25.59 -3.05
N PHE A 369 -7.89 -26.10 -3.16
CA PHE A 369 -6.69 -25.29 -3.38
C PHE A 369 -6.70 -24.55 -4.71
N ARG A 370 -7.14 -25.23 -5.76
CA ARG A 370 -7.20 -24.63 -7.10
C ARG A 370 -8.16 -23.46 -7.10
N MET A 371 -9.35 -23.60 -6.51
CA MET A 371 -10.32 -22.51 -6.41
C MET A 371 -9.77 -21.35 -5.57
N PHE A 372 -9.18 -21.63 -4.40
CA PHE A 372 -8.59 -20.61 -3.53
C PHE A 372 -7.45 -19.85 -4.22
N GLY A 373 -6.49 -20.60 -4.77
CA GLY A 373 -5.33 -20.03 -5.45
C GLY A 373 -5.75 -19.16 -6.63
N ILE A 374 -6.77 -19.59 -7.39
CA ILE A 374 -7.31 -18.80 -8.50
C ILE A 374 -7.96 -17.51 -7.99
N VAL A 375 -8.82 -17.57 -6.96
CA VAL A 375 -9.46 -16.37 -6.39
C VAL A 375 -8.41 -15.40 -5.87
N LEU A 376 -7.45 -15.87 -5.07
CA LEU A 376 -6.39 -15.03 -4.52
C LEU A 376 -5.52 -14.42 -5.62
N MET A 377 -5.19 -15.21 -6.66
CA MET A 377 -4.40 -14.74 -7.81
C MET A 377 -5.14 -13.64 -8.57
N PHE A 378 -6.44 -13.80 -8.82
CA PHE A 378 -7.26 -12.79 -9.48
C PHE A 378 -7.31 -11.47 -8.70
N PHE A 379 -7.57 -11.53 -7.38
CA PHE A 379 -7.58 -10.33 -6.55
C PHE A 379 -6.21 -9.66 -6.49
N SER A 380 -5.15 -10.44 -6.32
CA SER A 380 -3.78 -9.92 -6.27
C SER A 380 -3.40 -9.27 -7.60
N LEU A 381 -3.77 -9.86 -8.75
CA LEU A 381 -3.53 -9.30 -10.07
C LEU A 381 -4.21 -7.93 -10.24
N VAL A 382 -5.46 -7.79 -9.79
CA VAL A 382 -6.17 -6.50 -9.88
C VAL A 382 -5.57 -5.46 -8.95
N VAL A 383 -5.17 -5.83 -7.73
CA VAL A 383 -4.47 -4.90 -6.84
C VAL A 383 -3.17 -4.42 -7.49
N VAL A 384 -2.40 -5.33 -8.10
CA VAL A 384 -1.17 -4.96 -8.83
C VAL A 384 -1.49 -4.04 -10.01
N LEU A 385 -2.53 -4.34 -10.79
CA LEU A 385 -2.94 -3.50 -11.92
C LEU A 385 -3.31 -2.08 -11.47
N ILE A 386 -4.11 -1.95 -10.41
CA ILE A 386 -4.47 -0.65 -9.84
C ILE A 386 -3.22 0.06 -9.33
N SER A 387 -2.33 -0.64 -8.64
CA SER A 387 -1.05 -0.08 -8.16
C SER A 387 -0.21 0.48 -9.30
N ILE A 388 -0.12 -0.25 -10.43
CA ILE A 388 0.57 0.21 -11.64
C ILE A 388 -0.13 1.46 -12.20
N THR A 389 -1.45 1.47 -12.33
CA THR A 389 -2.21 2.64 -12.81
C THR A 389 -2.00 3.85 -11.91
N GLN A 390 -2.10 3.68 -10.58
CA GLN A 390 -1.83 4.75 -9.62
C GLN A 390 -0.39 5.25 -9.74
N SER A 391 0.58 4.36 -9.91
CA SER A 391 1.99 4.75 -10.10
C SER A 391 2.22 5.53 -11.39
N ILE A 392 1.55 5.17 -12.50
CA ILE A 392 1.64 5.90 -13.76
C ILE A 392 1.03 7.29 -13.60
N LEU A 393 -0.19 7.39 -13.05
CA LEU A 393 -0.86 8.66 -12.81
C LEU A 393 -0.05 9.58 -11.89
N MET A 394 0.50 9.03 -10.81
CA MET A 394 1.37 9.78 -9.91
C MET A 394 2.64 10.26 -10.63
N LYS A 395 3.25 9.45 -11.49
CA LYS A 395 4.44 9.84 -12.26
C LYS A 395 4.12 10.94 -13.28
N ASP A 396 2.98 10.84 -13.95
CA ASP A 396 2.54 11.81 -14.95
C ASP A 396 2.17 13.14 -14.29
N ALA A 397 1.39 13.13 -13.21
CA ALA A 397 1.08 14.32 -12.41
C ALA A 397 2.36 14.95 -11.86
N ASN A 398 3.27 14.13 -11.34
CA ASN A 398 4.56 14.59 -10.87
C ASN A 398 5.41 15.28 -11.95
N ARG A 399 5.35 14.81 -13.20
CA ARG A 399 6.01 15.47 -14.34
C ARG A 399 5.30 16.76 -14.72
N ASN A 400 3.98 16.75 -14.80
CA ASN A 400 3.16 17.91 -15.11
C ASN A 400 3.38 19.05 -14.10
N LEU A 401 3.37 18.73 -12.80
CA LEU A 401 3.62 19.71 -11.74
C LEU A 401 5.05 20.23 -11.77
N ALA A 402 6.04 19.43 -12.17
CA ALA A 402 7.40 19.90 -12.35
C ALA A 402 7.51 20.89 -13.52
N GLU A 403 6.90 20.58 -14.67
CA GLU A 403 6.82 21.49 -15.83
C GLU A 403 6.11 22.81 -15.44
N LYS A 404 5.03 22.74 -14.66
CA LYS A 404 4.31 23.92 -14.14
C LYS A 404 5.14 24.73 -13.14
N ALA A 405 5.87 24.08 -12.24
CA ALA A 405 6.75 24.76 -11.29
C ALA A 405 7.91 25.48 -12.01
N ASP A 406 8.48 24.84 -13.04
CA ASP A 406 9.51 25.45 -13.89
C ASP A 406 8.96 26.63 -14.71
N PHE A 407 7.75 26.49 -15.26
CA PHE A 407 7.07 27.60 -15.93
C PHE A 407 6.82 28.77 -14.97
N GLY A 408 6.32 28.49 -13.76
CA GLY A 408 6.14 29.52 -12.73
C GLY A 408 7.45 30.20 -12.33
N ARG A 409 8.54 29.44 -12.18
CA ARG A 409 9.87 30.03 -11.93
C ARG A 409 10.28 30.99 -13.06
N ILE A 410 10.10 30.58 -14.32
CA ILE A 410 10.42 31.41 -15.49
C ILE A 410 9.53 32.67 -15.52
N THR A 411 8.24 32.55 -15.21
CA THR A 411 7.31 33.69 -15.14
C THR A 411 7.79 34.73 -14.13
N VAL A 412 8.20 34.28 -12.94
CA VAL A 412 8.69 35.15 -11.86
C VAL A 412 10.04 35.79 -12.23
N GLU A 413 10.96 35.03 -12.82
CA GLU A 413 12.22 35.56 -13.33
C GLU A 413 11.98 36.63 -14.41
N ASN A 414 11.09 36.36 -15.36
CA ASN A 414 10.75 37.31 -16.42
C ASN A 414 10.06 38.57 -15.88
N ALA A 415 9.23 38.47 -14.83
CA ALA A 415 8.61 39.64 -14.21
C ALA A 415 9.68 40.57 -13.61
N VAL A 416 10.68 40.01 -12.90
CA VAL A 416 11.77 40.79 -12.30
C VAL A 416 12.71 41.36 -13.36
N ILE A 417 13.14 40.53 -14.33
CA ILE A 417 14.04 40.95 -15.42
C ILE A 417 13.35 41.97 -16.33
N GLY A 418 12.07 41.78 -16.62
CA GLY A 418 11.23 42.71 -17.37
C GLY A 418 11.10 44.04 -16.65
N GLY A 419 10.89 44.01 -15.33
CA GLY A 419 10.94 45.19 -14.46
C GLY A 419 12.26 45.94 -14.58
N PHE A 420 13.40 45.27 -14.39
CA PHE A 420 14.72 45.90 -14.56
C PHE A 420 14.93 46.49 -15.96
N SER A 421 14.54 45.76 -17.01
CA SER A 421 14.66 46.21 -18.39
C SER A 421 13.82 47.47 -18.67
N ALA A 422 12.62 47.56 -18.08
CA ALA A 422 11.77 48.73 -18.19
C ALA A 422 12.36 49.95 -17.45
N LEU A 423 12.91 49.75 -16.24
CA LEU A 423 13.57 50.81 -15.49
C LEU A 423 14.85 51.30 -16.20
N ASP A 424 15.69 50.38 -16.67
CA ASP A 424 16.95 50.71 -17.35
C ASP A 424 16.71 51.43 -18.69
N GLY A 425 15.72 50.99 -19.46
CA GLY A 425 15.34 51.63 -20.72
C GLY A 425 14.95 53.11 -20.57
N ILE A 426 14.40 53.51 -19.42
CA ILE A 426 14.06 54.91 -19.14
C ILE A 426 15.18 55.66 -18.43
N ALA A 427 15.91 55.01 -17.52
CA ALA A 427 17.10 55.60 -16.91
C ALA A 427 18.13 56.05 -17.97
N GLN A 428 18.23 55.32 -19.08
CA GLN A 428 19.11 55.62 -20.22
C GLN A 428 18.45 56.50 -21.30
N ASN A 429 17.16 56.84 -21.19
CA ASN A 429 16.46 57.59 -22.23
C ASN A 429 16.89 59.08 -22.21
N PRO A 430 17.42 59.63 -23.32
CA PRO A 430 17.92 61.02 -23.35
C PRO A 430 16.85 62.07 -23.03
N LEU A 431 15.58 61.83 -23.39
CA LEU A 431 14.48 62.75 -23.10
C LEU A 431 14.13 62.74 -21.61
N PHE A 432 14.15 61.56 -20.99
CA PHE A 432 13.95 61.43 -19.55
C PHE A 432 15.08 62.12 -18.78
N GLN A 433 16.34 61.89 -19.17
CA GLN A 433 17.50 62.56 -18.54
C GLN A 433 17.44 64.08 -18.68
N ALA A 434 17.01 64.60 -19.83
CA ALA A 434 16.82 66.03 -20.05
C ALA A 434 15.70 66.61 -19.17
N ALA A 435 14.58 65.90 -19.01
CA ALA A 435 13.48 66.30 -18.12
C ALA A 435 13.93 66.28 -16.66
N PHE A 436 14.64 65.23 -16.24
CA PHE A 436 15.17 65.06 -14.89
C PHE A 436 16.12 66.20 -14.49
N LYS A 437 17.09 66.56 -15.35
CA LYS A 437 18.03 67.67 -15.08
C LYS A 437 17.37 69.04 -15.02
N LYS A 438 16.29 69.25 -15.80
CA LYS A 438 15.53 70.51 -15.80
C LYS A 438 14.54 70.61 -14.65
N GLY A 439 14.35 69.54 -13.87
CA GLY A 439 13.30 69.48 -12.84
C GLY A 439 11.89 69.50 -13.42
N ASP A 440 11.70 69.02 -14.65
CA ASP A 440 10.39 68.97 -15.31
C ASP A 440 9.54 67.82 -14.75
N LEU A 441 8.76 68.13 -13.72
CA LEU A 441 7.89 67.17 -13.03
C LEU A 441 6.87 66.52 -13.97
N GLN A 442 6.27 67.30 -14.87
CA GLN A 442 5.23 66.80 -15.79
C GLN A 442 5.82 65.84 -16.84
N GLY A 443 7.04 66.12 -17.31
CA GLY A 443 7.81 65.21 -18.15
C GLY A 443 8.11 63.90 -17.43
N MET A 444 8.63 63.95 -16.20
CA MET A 444 8.95 62.76 -15.41
C MET A 444 7.72 61.91 -15.09
N ASP A 445 6.60 62.53 -14.70
CA ASP A 445 5.33 61.85 -14.43
C ASP A 445 4.79 61.10 -15.66
N SER A 446 5.01 61.66 -16.86
CA SER A 446 4.59 61.02 -18.10
C SER A 446 5.38 59.72 -18.36
N PHE A 447 6.68 59.71 -18.05
CA PHE A 447 7.53 58.52 -18.17
C PHE A 447 7.23 57.48 -17.08
N THR A 448 7.08 57.87 -15.81
CA THR A 448 6.74 56.94 -14.72
C THR A 448 5.38 56.28 -14.95
N LYS A 449 4.39 57.05 -15.42
CA LYS A 449 3.09 56.53 -15.86
C LYS A 449 3.19 55.57 -17.04
N ALA A 450 4.05 55.87 -18.02
CA ALA A 450 4.25 55.01 -19.18
C ALA A 450 4.86 53.66 -18.77
N ILE A 451 5.83 53.63 -17.86
CA ILE A 451 6.40 52.39 -17.30
C ILE A 451 5.30 51.57 -16.66
N PHE A 452 4.61 52.16 -15.68
CA PHE A 452 3.60 51.46 -14.91
C PHE A 452 2.49 50.87 -15.79
N LYS A 453 2.07 51.60 -16.83
CA LYS A 453 1.02 51.12 -17.76
C LYS A 453 1.51 50.06 -18.74
N ASN A 454 2.79 50.02 -19.07
CA ASN A 454 3.35 49.06 -20.02
C ASN A 454 3.94 47.83 -19.34
N THR A 455 4.08 47.83 -18.02
CA THR A 455 4.63 46.72 -17.23
C THR A 455 3.67 46.38 -16.10
N ASN A 456 2.79 45.39 -16.35
CA ASN A 456 1.73 44.99 -15.42
C ASN A 456 2.23 44.45 -14.08
N ASP A 457 3.49 44.01 -14.00
CA ASP A 457 4.09 43.42 -12.80
C ASP A 457 4.63 44.45 -11.80
N LEU A 458 4.53 45.76 -12.11
CA LEU A 458 5.00 46.84 -11.23
C LEU A 458 3.83 47.43 -10.41
N GLY A 459 4.07 47.69 -9.13
CA GLY A 459 3.09 48.26 -8.19
C GLY A 459 3.18 49.78 -8.07
N VAL A 460 4.37 50.32 -7.85
CA VAL A 460 4.65 51.77 -7.80
C VAL A 460 6.01 52.01 -8.44
N VAL A 461 6.14 53.08 -9.22
CA VAL A 461 7.40 53.56 -9.78
C VAL A 461 7.71 54.94 -9.19
N ILE A 462 8.91 55.13 -8.66
CA ILE A 462 9.37 56.32 -7.96
C ILE A 462 10.68 56.77 -8.58
N VAL A 463 10.82 58.07 -8.82
CA VAL A 463 12.07 58.69 -9.25
C VAL A 463 12.66 59.45 -8.07
N LEU A 464 13.91 59.14 -7.73
CA LEU A 464 14.68 59.77 -6.67
C LEU A 464 15.79 60.64 -7.25
N ASN A 465 15.99 61.82 -6.67
CA ASN A 465 17.14 62.66 -6.98
C ASN A 465 18.43 62.16 -6.29
N GLU A 466 19.57 62.80 -6.59
CA GLU A 466 20.87 62.49 -5.95
C GLU A 466 20.81 62.59 -4.41
N ALA A 467 19.96 63.49 -3.88
CA ALA A 467 19.74 63.64 -2.44
C ALA A 467 18.79 62.59 -1.84
N GLY A 468 18.32 61.61 -2.62
CA GLY A 468 17.42 60.55 -2.18
C GLY A 468 16.00 60.99 -1.90
N VAL A 469 15.59 62.16 -2.39
CA VAL A 469 14.22 62.69 -2.26
C VAL A 469 13.40 62.26 -3.48
N ALA A 470 12.19 61.75 -3.25
CA ALA A 470 11.27 61.39 -4.31
C ALA A 470 10.71 62.63 -5.03
N VAL A 471 10.97 62.72 -6.33
CA VAL A 471 10.57 63.85 -7.19
C VAL A 471 9.34 63.52 -8.04
N SER A 472 9.10 62.25 -8.35
CA SER A 472 7.95 61.77 -9.11
C SER A 472 7.58 60.37 -8.63
N SER A 473 6.29 60.04 -8.64
CA SER A 473 5.80 58.70 -8.34
C SER A 473 4.54 58.40 -9.15
N TYR A 474 4.40 57.17 -9.61
CA TYR A 474 3.17 56.66 -10.19
C TYR A 474 2.82 55.26 -9.66
N PRO A 475 1.59 55.01 -9.19
CA PRO A 475 0.49 55.96 -8.98
C PRO A 475 0.90 57.13 -8.05
N PHE A 476 0.36 58.32 -8.30
CA PHE A 476 0.72 59.51 -7.53
C PHE A 476 0.24 59.38 -6.08
N SER A 477 1.13 59.66 -5.12
CA SER A 477 0.81 59.76 -3.70
C SER A 477 1.52 60.95 -3.07
N GLU A 478 0.77 61.77 -2.34
CA GLU A 478 1.31 62.92 -1.61
C GLU A 478 2.25 62.48 -0.47
N ASP A 479 2.10 61.26 0.04
CA ASP A 479 2.95 60.71 1.11
C ASP A 479 4.31 60.25 0.59
N ILE A 480 4.42 60.00 -0.72
CA ILE A 480 5.65 59.53 -1.38
C ILE A 480 6.46 60.72 -1.89
N VAL A 481 5.86 61.63 -2.64
CA VAL A 481 6.60 62.76 -3.24
C VAL A 481 7.11 63.70 -2.15
N GLY A 482 8.40 64.02 -2.18
CA GLY A 482 9.07 64.84 -1.16
C GLY A 482 9.60 64.07 0.05
N SER A 483 9.29 62.77 0.18
CA SER A 483 9.88 61.92 1.21
C SER A 483 11.33 61.53 0.87
N SER A 484 12.14 61.31 1.91
CA SER A 484 13.58 61.00 1.79
C SER A 484 13.84 59.51 2.05
N PHE A 485 14.56 58.86 1.14
CA PHE A 485 14.94 57.44 1.19
C PHE A 485 16.45 57.23 1.40
N THR A 486 17.18 58.25 1.85
CA THR A 486 18.64 58.21 2.03
C THR A 486 19.14 57.13 3.00
N THR A 487 18.32 56.75 3.97
CA THR A 487 18.62 55.71 4.97
C THR A 487 18.40 54.30 4.44
N GLU A 488 17.65 54.16 3.35
CA GLU A 488 17.26 52.85 2.81
C GLU A 488 18.44 52.13 2.18
N ILE A 489 18.44 50.80 2.29
CA ILE A 489 19.52 49.95 1.76
C ILE A 489 19.53 49.99 0.23
N PHE A 490 18.35 49.94 -0.40
CA PHE A 490 18.23 49.98 -1.85
C PHE A 490 18.85 51.25 -2.44
N PHE A 491 18.64 52.41 -1.81
CA PHE A 491 19.12 53.69 -2.33
C PHE A 491 20.64 53.79 -2.27
N ARG A 492 21.24 53.41 -1.14
CA ARG A 492 22.70 53.39 -0.95
C ARG A 492 23.39 52.44 -1.92
N ASN A 493 22.80 51.29 -2.21
CA ASN A 493 23.32 50.36 -3.21
C ASN A 493 23.17 50.91 -4.63
N THR A 494 22.06 51.58 -4.92
CA THR A 494 21.78 52.11 -6.26
C THR A 494 22.71 53.26 -6.63
N ILE A 495 22.94 54.19 -5.71
CA ILE A 495 23.83 55.33 -5.96
C ILE A 495 25.31 54.93 -6.10
N ALA A 496 25.69 53.74 -5.61
CA ALA A 496 26.98 53.12 -5.87
C ALA A 496 27.09 52.50 -7.29
N ASN A 497 26.18 52.87 -8.19
CA ASN A 497 26.07 52.41 -9.58
C ASN A 497 25.78 50.90 -9.73
N ASN A 498 25.01 50.33 -8.80
CA ASN A 498 24.57 48.94 -8.87
C ASN A 498 23.05 48.87 -9.01
N GLN A 499 22.55 47.93 -9.80
CA GLN A 499 21.15 47.54 -9.69
C GLN A 499 20.92 46.86 -8.34
N TYR A 500 19.75 47.08 -7.75
CA TYR A 500 19.39 46.45 -6.50
C TYR A 500 18.03 45.75 -6.60
N PHE A 501 17.98 44.54 -6.06
CA PHE A 501 16.80 43.69 -5.96
C PHE A 501 16.63 43.24 -4.51
N SER A 502 15.46 43.51 -3.95
CA SER A 502 15.07 42.99 -2.64
C SER A 502 14.75 41.50 -2.75
N ARG A 503 15.63 40.65 -2.19
CA ARG A 503 15.43 39.19 -2.21
C ARG A 503 14.37 38.71 -1.22
N THR A 504 14.01 39.55 -0.27
CA THR A 504 13.00 39.28 0.76
C THR A 504 12.03 40.45 0.83
N ILE A 505 10.92 40.28 1.54
CA ILE A 505 9.97 41.37 1.74
C ILE A 505 10.61 42.43 2.64
N GLU A 506 10.65 43.67 2.13
CA GLU A 506 11.13 44.85 2.84
C GLU A 506 10.00 45.90 2.94
N PRO A 507 9.88 46.63 4.06
CA PRO A 507 8.96 47.76 4.15
C PRO A 507 9.49 48.93 3.33
N LEU A 508 8.63 49.53 2.52
CA LEU A 508 8.92 50.79 1.82
C LEU A 508 8.04 51.89 2.40
N SER A 509 8.68 52.83 3.10
CA SER A 509 8.05 53.97 3.75
C SER A 509 7.07 54.69 2.81
N SER A 510 5.87 55.00 3.29
CA SER A 510 4.79 55.65 2.53
C SER A 510 4.22 54.87 1.33
N VAL A 511 4.69 53.65 1.06
CA VAL A 511 4.25 52.83 -0.09
C VAL A 511 3.57 51.55 0.36
N SER A 512 4.30 50.67 1.05
CA SER A 512 3.77 49.38 1.51
C SER A 512 4.63 48.83 2.64
N LYS A 513 3.99 48.14 3.59
CA LYS A 513 4.71 47.38 4.63
C LYS A 513 5.37 46.13 4.08
N ASN A 514 4.85 45.61 2.97
CA ASN A 514 5.36 44.43 2.30
C ASN A 514 5.63 44.79 0.83
N ALA A 515 6.89 45.07 0.48
CA ALA A 515 7.28 45.37 -0.89
C ALA A 515 8.50 44.53 -1.30
N ILE A 516 8.55 44.20 -2.59
CA ILE A 516 9.77 43.78 -3.25
C ILE A 516 10.26 44.94 -4.09
N ILE A 517 11.47 45.41 -3.82
CA ILE A 517 12.02 46.63 -4.40
C ILE A 517 12.99 46.27 -5.54
N LEU A 518 12.81 46.95 -6.66
CA LEU A 518 13.72 47.00 -7.81
C LEU A 518 14.26 48.41 -7.91
N SER A 519 15.57 48.59 -8.09
CA SER A 519 16.10 49.92 -8.35
C SER A 519 17.29 49.94 -9.30
N THR A 520 17.31 50.96 -10.14
CA THR A 520 18.32 51.18 -11.20
C THR A 520 18.85 52.61 -11.11
N PRO A 521 20.18 52.83 -11.21
CA PRO A 521 20.76 54.17 -11.20
C PRO A 521 20.42 54.94 -12.48
N ILE A 522 20.23 56.25 -12.34
CA ILE A 522 20.17 57.18 -13.48
C ILE A 522 21.59 57.68 -13.72
N VAL A 523 22.18 57.33 -14.87
CA VAL A 523 23.59 57.60 -15.16
C VAL A 523 23.72 58.64 -16.28
N GLU A 524 24.52 59.68 -16.05
CA GLU A 524 24.86 60.70 -17.04
C GLU A 524 26.01 60.25 -17.96
N ALA A 525 26.10 60.87 -19.15
CA ALA A 525 27.25 60.76 -20.04
C ALA A 525 28.56 61.11 -19.28
N GLY A 526 29.38 60.10 -18.99
CA GLY A 526 30.55 60.22 -18.09
C GLY A 526 30.53 59.26 -16.89
N ASN A 527 29.49 58.43 -16.76
CA ASN A 527 29.35 57.40 -15.71
C ASN A 527 29.10 57.96 -14.29
N ALA A 528 28.60 59.20 -14.20
CA ALA A 528 28.17 59.81 -12.94
C ALA A 528 26.70 59.48 -12.65
N VAL A 529 26.39 59.01 -11.44
CA VAL A 529 25.02 58.70 -11.02
C VAL A 529 24.34 59.98 -10.52
N ILE A 530 23.25 60.40 -11.16
CA ILE A 530 22.54 61.66 -10.87
C ILE A 530 21.20 61.44 -10.14
N GLY A 531 20.81 60.18 -9.94
CA GLY A 531 19.57 59.80 -9.25
C GLY A 531 19.30 58.30 -9.35
N ALA A 532 18.10 57.88 -8.98
CA ALA A 532 17.68 56.48 -9.05
C ALA A 532 16.21 56.38 -9.48
N ILE A 533 15.89 55.33 -10.24
CA ILE A 533 14.51 54.89 -10.46
C ILE A 533 14.28 53.65 -9.60
N VAL A 534 13.21 53.69 -8.81
CA VAL A 534 12.82 52.62 -7.89
C VAL A 534 11.45 52.14 -8.31
N ALA A 535 11.21 50.85 -8.30
CA ALA A 535 9.88 50.30 -8.46
C ALA A 535 9.61 49.19 -7.45
N THR A 536 8.33 48.98 -7.14
CA THR A 536 7.90 47.80 -6.40
C THR A 536 7.34 46.75 -7.36
N VAL A 537 7.56 45.48 -7.08
CA VAL A 537 6.87 44.38 -7.78
C VAL A 537 5.47 44.21 -7.17
N SER A 538 4.46 44.15 -8.03
CA SER A 538 3.07 43.87 -7.63
C SER A 538 2.91 42.39 -7.31
N LEU A 539 2.89 42.05 -6.02
CA LEU A 539 2.67 40.67 -5.56
C LEU A 539 1.29 40.14 -5.94
N ASP A 540 0.29 41.01 -6.04
CA ASP A 540 -1.07 40.65 -6.45
C ASP A 540 -1.10 40.26 -7.94
N ALA A 541 -0.54 41.10 -8.83
CA ALA A 541 -0.51 40.81 -10.27
C ALA A 541 0.34 39.57 -10.60
N LEU A 542 1.44 39.39 -9.87
CA LEU A 542 2.28 38.22 -9.96
C LEU A 542 1.56 36.97 -9.42
N GLY A 543 0.76 37.13 -8.36
CA GLY A 543 -0.08 36.08 -7.81
C GLY A 543 -1.16 35.61 -8.80
N ASP A 544 -1.85 36.54 -9.45
CA ASP A 544 -2.85 36.24 -10.48
C ASP A 544 -2.21 35.47 -11.66
N SER A 545 -1.06 35.96 -12.15
CA SER A 545 -0.32 35.33 -13.24
C SER A 545 0.18 33.92 -12.88
N LEU A 546 0.57 33.70 -11.62
CA LEU A 546 0.95 32.39 -11.12
C LEU A 546 -0.26 31.47 -10.94
N GLN A 547 -1.41 32.01 -10.55
CA GLN A 547 -2.62 31.22 -10.34
C GLN A 547 -3.22 30.73 -11.66
N ASP A 548 -2.99 31.44 -12.77
CA ASP A 548 -3.34 30.98 -14.13
C ASP A 548 -2.61 29.69 -14.55
N ILE A 549 -1.48 29.36 -13.89
CA ILE A 549 -0.73 28.12 -14.13
C ILE A 549 -1.46 26.91 -13.49
N ALA A 550 -2.21 27.15 -12.42
CA ALA A 550 -2.95 26.11 -11.72
C ALA A 550 -4.26 25.77 -12.44
N THR A 551 -4.60 24.47 -12.47
CA THR A 551 -5.90 24.00 -12.94
C THR A 551 -6.90 23.96 -11.78
N SER A 552 -7.96 24.77 -11.83
CA SER A 552 -8.99 24.82 -10.78
C SER A 552 -9.74 23.50 -10.59
N GLU A 553 -10.04 22.77 -11.68
CA GLU A 553 -10.71 21.46 -11.63
C GLU A 553 -9.91 20.40 -10.86
N GLN A 554 -8.59 20.52 -10.84
CA GLN A 554 -7.67 19.60 -10.15
C GLN A 554 -7.34 20.07 -8.72
N GLU A 555 -7.98 21.15 -8.23
CA GLU A 555 -7.64 21.82 -6.97
C GLU A 555 -6.14 22.16 -6.87
N GLN A 556 -5.51 22.43 -8.01
CA GLN A 556 -4.11 22.81 -8.04
C GLN A 556 -3.92 24.21 -7.47
N ARG A 557 -2.77 24.40 -6.85
CA ARG A 557 -2.40 25.66 -6.21
C ARG A 557 -0.96 25.98 -6.52
N VAL A 558 -0.69 27.26 -6.71
CA VAL A 558 0.66 27.80 -6.83
C VAL A 558 0.90 28.73 -5.65
N ALA A 559 2.12 28.69 -5.13
CA ALA A 559 2.60 29.62 -4.13
C ALA A 559 4.04 30.03 -4.42
N LEU A 560 4.42 31.19 -3.92
CA LEU A 560 5.75 31.76 -4.09
C LEU A 560 6.35 32.09 -2.73
N ILE A 561 7.61 31.72 -2.55
CA ILE A 561 8.33 31.79 -1.28
C ILE A 561 9.64 32.55 -1.50
N ASP A 562 9.96 33.44 -0.56
CA ASP A 562 11.22 34.20 -0.59
C ASP A 562 12.43 33.41 -0.07
N VAL A 563 13.58 34.07 0.03
CA VAL A 563 14.83 33.47 0.48
C VAL A 563 14.82 33.09 1.97
N ASP A 564 13.97 33.72 2.78
CA ASP A 564 13.86 33.52 4.24
C ASP A 564 12.72 32.55 4.63
N GLY A 565 11.99 32.03 3.65
CA GLY A 565 10.89 31.09 3.86
C GLY A 565 9.59 31.79 4.25
N ARG A 566 9.36 33.00 3.71
CA ARG A 566 8.11 33.75 3.87
C ARG A 566 7.28 33.70 2.60
N TRP A 567 5.96 33.73 2.77
CA TRP A 567 5.02 33.76 1.67
C TRP A 567 5.07 35.10 0.93
N LEU A 568 5.37 35.06 -0.37
CA LEU A 568 5.22 36.20 -1.30
C LEU A 568 3.83 36.17 -1.96
N VAL A 569 3.38 34.97 -2.33
CA VAL A 569 2.04 34.70 -2.87
C VAL A 569 1.55 33.42 -2.24
N SER A 570 0.31 33.40 -1.73
CA SER A 570 -0.34 32.19 -1.26
C SER A 570 -1.77 32.05 -1.78
N SER A 571 -2.21 30.80 -1.95
CA SER A 571 -3.52 30.40 -2.47
C SER A 571 -4.42 29.70 -1.45
N ALA A 572 -3.97 29.54 -0.19
CA ALA A 572 -4.75 28.91 0.89
C ALA A 572 -5.19 29.87 2.02
N GLY A 573 -5.03 31.18 1.82
CA GLY A 573 -5.46 32.22 2.76
C GLY A 573 -4.42 32.58 3.83
N GLU A 574 -3.18 32.10 3.70
CA GLU A 574 -2.04 32.54 4.50
C GLU A 574 -1.71 34.01 4.26
N LEU A 575 -1.24 34.70 5.30
CA LEU A 575 -0.88 36.11 5.20
C LEU A 575 0.50 36.27 4.52
N ILE A 576 0.57 37.20 3.58
CA ILE A 576 1.82 37.61 2.92
C ILE A 576 2.82 38.08 3.98
N ALA A 577 4.10 37.71 3.81
CA ALA A 577 5.22 37.96 4.72
C ALA A 577 5.28 37.11 6.00
N GLU A 578 4.29 36.25 6.27
CA GLU A 578 4.42 35.26 7.33
C GLU A 578 5.37 34.14 6.94
N LYS A 579 6.09 33.61 7.93
CA LYS A 579 6.99 32.47 7.76
C LYS A 579 6.18 31.19 7.61
N ILE A 580 6.60 30.30 6.72
CA ILE A 580 5.95 29.00 6.51
C ILE A 580 5.99 28.20 7.82
N ALA A 581 4.85 27.63 8.19
CA ALA A 581 4.73 26.79 9.37
C ALA A 581 5.61 25.53 9.26
N GLU A 582 6.25 25.12 10.35
CA GLU A 582 7.09 23.90 10.35
C GLU A 582 6.31 22.61 10.07
N SER A 583 5.01 22.62 10.32
CA SER A 583 4.11 21.51 10.03
C SER A 583 3.75 21.38 8.56
N ASP A 584 3.95 22.42 7.75
CA ASP A 584 3.64 22.42 6.32
C ASP A 584 4.79 21.77 5.54
N THR A 585 4.45 20.83 4.65
CA THR A 585 5.41 20.14 3.78
C THR A 585 6.15 21.13 2.86
N THR A 586 5.56 22.29 2.59
CA THR A 586 6.16 23.39 1.84
C THR A 586 7.46 23.91 2.47
N ASN A 587 7.58 23.88 3.80
CA ASN A 587 8.80 24.26 4.50
C ASN A 587 9.95 23.27 4.21
N LEU A 588 9.64 21.98 4.10
CA LEU A 588 10.64 20.96 3.76
C LEU A 588 11.19 21.15 2.35
N LEU A 589 10.33 21.49 1.38
CA LEU A 589 10.74 21.73 -0.01
C LEU A 589 11.62 22.95 -0.14
N TRP A 590 11.23 24.05 0.51
CA TRP A 590 12.02 25.28 0.54
C TRP A 590 13.41 25.05 1.18
N SER A 591 13.46 24.37 2.32
CA SER A 591 14.71 24.18 3.09
C SER A 591 15.66 23.14 2.49
N ARG A 592 15.15 22.07 1.86
CA ARG A 592 15.97 20.95 1.39
C ARG A 592 16.28 20.98 -0.11
N THR A 593 15.77 21.96 -0.86
CA THR A 593 15.88 22.02 -2.33
C THR A 593 15.47 20.69 -2.99
N THR A 594 14.52 19.97 -2.39
CA THR A 594 14.00 18.75 -3.00
C THR A 594 12.97 19.13 -4.06
N GLY A 595 13.12 18.56 -5.26
CA GLY A 595 12.23 18.88 -6.37
C GLY A 595 10.80 18.38 -6.16
N ALA A 596 10.58 17.36 -5.31
CA ALA A 596 9.27 16.79 -4.96
C ALA A 596 9.22 16.36 -3.51
N GLU A 597 8.02 16.46 -2.94
CA GLU A 597 7.65 15.77 -1.71
C GLU A 597 6.18 15.37 -1.77
N ILE A 598 5.82 14.39 -0.96
CA ILE A 598 4.43 14.04 -0.67
C ILE A 598 4.22 14.29 0.81
N GLY A 599 3.17 15.02 1.15
CA GLY A 599 2.86 15.32 2.55
C GLY A 599 1.49 15.96 2.70
N TYR A 600 1.29 16.67 3.80
CA TYR A 600 0.06 17.40 4.05
C TYR A 600 0.25 18.89 3.80
N ASP A 601 -0.74 19.53 3.20
CA ASP A 601 -0.80 20.98 3.03
C ASP A 601 -1.29 21.68 4.32
N SER A 602 -1.29 23.01 4.31
CA SER A 602 -1.81 23.84 5.42
C SER A 602 -3.29 23.58 5.75
N LEU A 603 -4.05 22.99 4.81
CA LEU A 603 -5.44 22.57 5.00
C LEU A 603 -5.60 21.12 5.47
N GLY A 604 -4.49 20.39 5.66
CA GLY A 604 -4.49 18.99 6.09
C GLY A 604 -4.84 17.98 5.00
N LYS A 605 -4.78 18.35 3.72
CA LYS A 605 -4.99 17.44 2.57
C LYS A 605 -3.70 16.74 2.17
N TYR A 606 -3.79 15.44 1.87
CA TYR A 606 -2.64 14.67 1.38
C TYR A 606 -2.34 15.04 -0.08
N THR A 607 -1.20 15.67 -0.30
CA THR A 607 -0.92 16.48 -1.47
C THR A 607 0.46 16.15 -2.03
N LEU A 608 0.56 16.15 -3.35
CA LEU A 608 1.81 16.06 -4.07
C LEU A 608 2.34 17.47 -4.29
N PHE A 609 3.58 17.71 -3.89
CA PHE A 609 4.22 19.01 -3.99
C PHE A 609 5.38 18.95 -4.98
N ARG A 610 5.51 19.98 -5.81
CA ARG A 610 6.68 20.22 -6.66
C ARG A 610 7.19 21.62 -6.45
N SER A 611 8.52 21.74 -6.37
CA SER A 611 9.18 23.04 -6.20
C SER A 611 10.19 23.29 -7.32
N SER A 612 10.32 24.56 -7.72
CA SER A 612 11.38 25.04 -8.60
C SER A 612 11.96 26.33 -8.02
N LYS A 613 13.28 26.33 -7.77
CA LYS A 613 14.00 27.44 -7.14
C LYS A 613 14.79 28.22 -8.16
N SER A 614 14.59 29.53 -8.20
CA SER A 614 15.41 30.44 -9.00
C SER A 614 16.81 30.56 -8.40
N ARG A 615 17.84 30.36 -9.23
CA ARG A 615 19.24 30.57 -8.82
C ARG A 615 19.57 32.06 -8.67
N GLU A 616 18.95 32.90 -9.49
CA GLU A 616 19.23 34.33 -9.55
C GLU A 616 18.50 35.10 -8.44
N LEU A 617 17.20 34.81 -8.27
CA LEU A 617 16.37 35.48 -7.28
C LEU A 617 16.44 34.83 -5.90
N GLY A 618 16.75 33.53 -5.83
CA GLY A 618 16.70 32.72 -4.61
C GLY A 618 15.28 32.35 -4.16
N TRP A 619 14.25 32.86 -4.86
CA TRP A 619 12.85 32.53 -4.62
C TRP A 619 12.48 31.13 -5.10
N THR A 620 11.46 30.56 -4.47
CA THR A 620 10.99 29.20 -4.75
C THR A 620 9.51 29.22 -5.10
N VAL A 621 9.18 28.69 -6.27
CA VAL A 621 7.81 28.47 -6.71
C VAL A 621 7.41 27.05 -6.33
N THR A 622 6.27 26.91 -5.69
CA THR A 622 5.71 25.61 -5.32
C THR A 622 4.36 25.41 -5.97
N VAL A 623 4.17 24.26 -6.61
CA VAL A 623 2.90 23.83 -7.19
C VAL A 623 2.44 22.58 -6.46
N THR A 624 1.17 22.56 -6.06
CA THR A 624 0.61 21.49 -5.23
C THR A 624 -0.67 20.95 -5.84
N GLU A 625 -0.85 19.63 -5.81
CA GLU A 625 -2.07 18.95 -6.26
C GLU A 625 -2.50 17.85 -5.27
N PRO A 626 -3.75 17.84 -4.79
CA PRO A 626 -4.23 16.79 -3.92
C PRO A 626 -4.17 15.41 -4.59
N ILE A 627 -3.61 14.41 -3.91
CA ILE A 627 -3.37 13.08 -4.49
C ILE A 627 -4.67 12.43 -4.98
N PHE A 628 -5.76 12.64 -4.27
CA PHE A 628 -7.03 12.03 -4.66
C PHE A 628 -7.71 12.70 -5.85
N GLN A 629 -7.28 13.92 -6.23
CA GLN A 629 -7.66 14.52 -7.51
C GLN A 629 -6.85 13.93 -8.66
N ILE A 630 -5.55 13.69 -8.47
CA ILE A 630 -4.69 12.97 -9.44
C ILE A 630 -5.29 11.58 -9.76
N LEU A 631 -5.71 10.85 -8.74
CA LEU A 631 -6.22 9.48 -8.87
C LEU A 631 -7.68 9.41 -9.38
N ASN A 632 -8.41 10.53 -9.33
CA ASN A 632 -9.82 10.63 -9.73
C ASN A 632 -10.04 10.32 -11.22
N VAL A 633 -9.07 10.66 -12.08
CA VAL A 633 -9.17 10.55 -13.54
C VAL A 633 -9.40 9.11 -14.05
N SER A 634 -9.15 8.08 -13.22
CA SER A 634 -9.27 6.65 -13.58
C SER A 634 -10.58 5.95 -13.19
N ARG A 635 -11.58 6.67 -12.64
CA ARG A 635 -12.78 6.08 -12.00
C ARG A 635 -13.56 5.08 -12.87
N SER A 636 -13.73 5.34 -14.17
CA SER A 636 -14.58 4.49 -15.04
C SER A 636 -13.91 3.18 -15.45
N GLY A 637 -12.62 3.21 -15.79
CA GLY A 637 -11.87 2.03 -16.24
C GLY A 637 -11.66 1.00 -15.14
N LEU A 638 -11.31 1.45 -13.93
CA LEU A 638 -11.05 0.54 -12.81
C LEU A 638 -12.32 -0.12 -12.27
N MET A 639 -13.48 0.56 -12.33
CA MET A 639 -14.76 -0.05 -11.97
C MET A 639 -15.14 -1.21 -12.90
N ILE A 640 -14.93 -1.05 -14.21
CA ILE A 640 -15.20 -2.11 -15.19
C ILE A 640 -14.32 -3.32 -14.89
N VAL A 641 -13.04 -3.11 -14.58
CA VAL A 641 -12.12 -4.20 -14.19
C VAL A 641 -12.62 -4.92 -12.95
N LEU A 642 -13.06 -4.20 -11.92
CA LEU A 642 -13.53 -4.78 -10.66
C LEU A 642 -14.86 -5.53 -10.83
N PHE A 643 -15.75 -5.02 -11.68
CA PHE A 643 -16.98 -5.72 -12.05
C PHE A 643 -16.69 -7.01 -12.84
N LEU A 644 -15.87 -6.92 -13.90
CA LEU A 644 -15.47 -8.09 -14.70
C LEU A 644 -14.75 -9.15 -13.85
N LEU A 645 -13.96 -8.72 -12.87
CA LEU A 645 -13.34 -9.62 -11.88
C LEU A 645 -14.40 -10.37 -11.08
N SER A 646 -15.38 -9.65 -10.52
CA SER A 646 -16.45 -10.28 -9.73
C SER A 646 -17.20 -11.34 -10.54
N VAL A 647 -17.49 -11.03 -11.81
CA VAL A 647 -18.11 -11.98 -12.74
C VAL A 647 -17.18 -13.16 -12.99
N ALA A 648 -15.91 -12.93 -13.33
CA ALA A 648 -14.95 -13.99 -13.61
C ALA A 648 -14.75 -14.94 -12.42
N VAL A 649 -14.59 -14.41 -11.21
CA VAL A 649 -14.42 -15.20 -9.99
C VAL A 649 -15.68 -16.03 -9.70
N LEU A 650 -16.87 -15.44 -9.85
CA LEU A 650 -18.12 -16.17 -9.70
C LEU A 650 -18.27 -17.25 -10.79
N THR A 651 -17.99 -16.94 -12.05
CA THR A 651 -18.06 -17.91 -13.16
C THR A 651 -17.11 -19.07 -12.93
N VAL A 652 -15.87 -18.81 -12.49
CA VAL A 652 -14.91 -19.87 -12.15
C VAL A 652 -15.44 -20.71 -10.99
N SER A 653 -15.90 -20.08 -9.92
CA SER A 653 -16.46 -20.75 -8.74
C SER A 653 -17.66 -21.62 -9.11
N PHE A 654 -18.59 -21.14 -9.93
CA PHE A 654 -19.75 -21.88 -10.39
C PHE A 654 -19.42 -22.94 -11.45
N SER A 655 -18.49 -22.68 -12.36
CA SER A 655 -18.00 -23.69 -13.33
C SER A 655 -17.40 -24.89 -12.60
N PHE A 656 -16.71 -24.63 -11.48
CA PHE A 656 -16.25 -25.67 -10.58
C PHE A 656 -17.40 -26.44 -9.92
N VAL A 657 -18.53 -25.83 -9.59
CA VAL A 657 -19.72 -26.56 -9.09
C VAL A 657 -20.32 -27.45 -10.17
N PHE A 658 -20.54 -26.92 -11.38
CA PHE A 658 -21.31 -27.58 -12.43
C PHE A 658 -20.48 -28.53 -13.32
N SER A 659 -19.15 -28.59 -13.17
CA SER A 659 -18.33 -29.56 -13.90
C SER A 659 -18.70 -31.01 -13.55
N LYS A 660 -18.83 -31.91 -14.53
CA LYS A 660 -19.12 -33.32 -14.23
C LYS A 660 -17.95 -33.96 -13.48
N PRO A 661 -18.18 -34.82 -12.47
CA PRO A 661 -17.10 -35.57 -11.83
C PRO A 661 -16.37 -36.38 -12.91
N LYS A 662 -15.03 -36.34 -12.92
CA LYS A 662 -14.24 -37.24 -13.77
C LYS A 662 -14.62 -38.67 -13.37
N LYS A 663 -15.16 -39.44 -14.32
CA LYS A 663 -15.26 -40.89 -14.15
C LYS A 663 -13.84 -41.40 -13.93
N GLN A 664 -13.63 -42.11 -12.82
CA GLN A 664 -12.45 -42.95 -12.66
C GLN A 664 -12.60 -44.07 -13.69
N GLU A 665 -11.76 -44.06 -14.72
CA GLU A 665 -11.52 -45.21 -15.61
C GLU A 665 -10.35 -46.03 -15.08
#